data_AF-A0A9E2QT08-F1
#
_entry.id   AF-A0A9E2QT08-F1
#
_cell.length_a   1.000
_cell.length_b   1.000
_cell.length_c   1.000
_cell.angle_alpha   90.00
_cell.angle_beta   90.00
_cell.angle_gamma   90.00
#
_symmetry.space_group_name_H-M   'P 1'
#
loop_
_entity.id
_entity.type
_entity.pdbx_description
1 polymer ?
#
loop_
_entity_poly.entity_id
_entity_poly.type
_entity_poly.pdbx_seq_one_letter_code
_entity_poly.pdbx_strand_id
1 'polypeptide(L)'
;MEALPVQSRDNEKRAISRALRLALIASLVIAVVLLGLLISASGNTRLFEDRYPMLLGLATLVSVMLTVLVLELLRRLLARYRRGLFGTRLIARMAGSFALMTVLPVALVFFVAVQFVGRSIESWFDFPVERALDSGLSLARTSLDAMLGDLSQKARVMAGDLAETPSTLWPAALGRLREQAGAQEAVVLTGSGRIVTASGGQFARLVPDLPSADALRQVRLTRQFARVEPADADADSAGRGLKLRVIVPLLTDSQRLDESRYLQLLQPVPAALAENAEAVQQGFRDFQELSLSRGGLKRIFHITLTLTFLLTVLAAVSGAFLLAGWLTGPLSELAAATRSVAGGDFRPIKDYSGRDELGVLTRSFNAMTRQLQEARSLAESNQHELERVNTRLESVLANLDAGVLVLDVDQRLSLANRGAERILGAELGSLLGQPLAALPGLGPLEPQIRAAFNEQTATGPVAWQRQFGLSVDPARAGAGGADAGPAPDPTRPGDQTLLVRGSVLPGQPGGYVIVFDDISGLLGAQRALAWSEVARRLAHEIKNPLTPIQLAAERMAHKLHDRLPPPDAELLAKNTQTIVNQVAALKTLVDEFRDYARLPAAQLQPLQVNELLEDVLRLYAAGDPQAAIQVALDPAAPRVLGDATQLRQVFHNLLKNAQEAHTTLGAAPAGPIEVSSERVALADGRAALQVRVRDHGGGFSPGMLARAFEPYVTSKPRGTGLGLPIVRKIIDEHGARIDIGNWHDESGITLGAQVAILFTKLPKTMENPAMLEVGDRDRDHG
;
A
#
# COMPACT_ATOMS: atom_id res chain seq x y z
N MET A 1 18.17 3.53 20.58
CA MET A 1 17.40 4.77 20.75
C MET A 1 18.31 5.91 20.30
N GLU A 2 18.36 6.17 18.99
CA GLU A 2 19.17 7.24 18.41
C GLU A 2 18.39 7.79 17.22
N ALA A 3 17.76 8.95 17.43
CA ALA A 3 16.88 9.58 16.46
C ALA A 3 17.73 10.36 15.45
N LEU A 4 17.88 9.82 14.24
CA LEU A 4 18.40 10.54 13.08
C LEU A 4 17.44 11.69 12.71
N PRO A 5 17.90 12.93 12.55
CA PRO A 5 17.03 14.04 12.18
C PRO A 5 16.73 13.99 10.67
N VAL A 6 15.51 13.56 10.33
CA VAL A 6 15.00 13.45 8.94
C VAL A 6 14.61 14.81 8.32
N GLN A 7 14.72 15.93 9.04
CA GLN A 7 14.13 17.20 8.60
C GLN A 7 14.92 18.01 7.55
N SER A 8 16.17 17.68 7.21
CA SER A 8 16.99 18.54 6.33
C SER A 8 16.88 18.28 4.82
N ARG A 9 16.31 17.13 4.39
CA ARG A 9 16.25 16.75 2.96
C ARG A 9 15.04 17.26 2.17
N ASP A 10 14.04 17.86 2.84
CA ASP A 10 12.80 18.31 2.17
C ASP A 10 12.88 19.71 1.54
N ASN A 11 13.84 20.55 1.96
CA ASN A 11 13.95 21.91 1.42
C ASN A 11 14.48 21.97 -0.02
N GLU A 12 15.19 20.93 -0.47
CA GLU A 12 15.77 20.87 -1.81
C GLU A 12 14.73 20.50 -2.89
N LYS A 13 13.62 19.85 -2.49
CA LYS A 13 12.54 19.44 -3.41
C LYS A 13 11.58 20.58 -3.76
N ARG A 14 11.50 21.64 -2.96
CA ARG A 14 10.56 22.75 -3.22
C ARG A 14 11.14 23.73 -4.24
N ALA A 15 10.40 23.93 -5.33
CA ALA A 15 10.79 24.83 -6.41
C ALA A 15 11.00 26.30 -5.97
N ILE A 16 10.39 26.74 -4.86
CA ILE A 16 10.60 28.06 -4.27
C ILE A 16 10.52 27.86 -2.75
N SER A 17 11.55 28.23 -1.99
CA SER A 17 11.52 28.10 -0.52
C SER A 17 10.41 28.99 0.04
N ARG A 18 9.86 28.64 1.23
CA ARG A 18 8.82 29.47 1.87
C ARG A 18 9.31 30.91 2.09
N ALA A 19 10.57 31.07 2.48
CA ALA A 19 11.21 32.38 2.63
C ALA A 19 11.26 33.15 1.30
N LEU A 20 11.62 32.49 0.19
CA LEU A 20 11.66 33.13 -1.13
C LEU A 20 10.25 33.49 -1.64
N ARG A 21 9.23 32.66 -1.36
CA ARG A 21 7.83 32.99 -1.66
C ARG A 21 7.35 34.22 -0.87
N LEU A 22 7.65 34.28 0.43
CA LEU A 22 7.29 35.42 1.27
C LEU A 22 8.01 36.70 0.82
N ALA A 23 9.31 36.60 0.51
CA ALA A 23 10.08 37.72 -0.02
C ALA A 23 9.51 38.23 -1.35
N LEU A 24 9.10 37.34 -2.25
CA LEU A 24 8.45 37.69 -3.52
C LEU A 24 7.10 38.39 -3.33
N ILE A 25 6.26 37.88 -2.42
CA ILE A 25 4.96 38.49 -2.11
C ILE A 25 5.18 39.87 -1.50
N ALA A 26 6.09 40.00 -0.53
CA ALA A 26 6.42 41.28 0.09
C ALA A 26 6.96 42.29 -0.95
N SER A 27 7.89 41.88 -1.82
CA SER A 27 8.44 42.74 -2.85
C SER A 27 7.39 43.17 -3.88
N LEU A 28 6.42 42.29 -4.20
CA LEU A 28 5.30 42.60 -5.09
C LEU A 28 4.36 43.64 -4.45
N VAL A 29 4.02 43.48 -3.17
CA VAL A 29 3.18 44.45 -2.44
C VAL A 29 3.88 45.81 -2.36
N ILE A 30 5.17 45.83 -2.02
CA ILE A 30 5.97 47.06 -1.96
C ILE A 30 6.01 47.75 -3.33
N ALA A 31 6.18 46.98 -4.41
CA ALA A 31 6.15 47.51 -5.77
C ALA A 31 4.79 48.16 -6.09
N VAL A 32 3.68 47.47 -5.83
CA VAL A 32 2.33 48.02 -6.09
C VAL A 32 2.07 49.30 -5.28
N VAL A 33 2.47 49.32 -4.01
CA VAL A 33 2.35 50.52 -3.16
C VAL A 33 3.19 51.66 -3.71
N LEU A 34 4.46 51.41 -4.08
CA LEU A 34 5.34 52.42 -4.66
C LEU A 34 4.82 52.95 -5.99
N LEU A 35 4.27 52.09 -6.84
CA LEU A 35 3.64 52.48 -8.08
C LEU A 35 2.46 53.43 -7.82
N GLY A 36 1.60 53.09 -6.85
CA GLY A 36 0.49 53.96 -6.42
C GLY A 36 0.97 55.31 -5.88
N LEU A 37 2.05 55.32 -5.09
CA LEU A 37 2.65 56.54 -4.57
C LEU A 37 3.28 57.40 -5.67
N LEU A 38 3.93 56.81 -6.67
CA LEU A 38 4.48 57.52 -7.84
C LEU A 38 3.37 58.16 -8.69
N ILE A 39 2.27 57.43 -8.91
CA ILE A 39 1.10 57.95 -9.62
C ILE A 39 0.47 59.12 -8.83
N SER A 40 0.30 58.97 -7.52
CA SER A 40 -0.26 60.02 -6.66
C SER A 40 0.65 61.26 -6.60
N ALA A 41 1.96 61.07 -6.49
CA ALA A 41 2.93 62.16 -6.45
C ALA A 41 2.97 62.96 -7.75
N SER A 42 2.72 62.33 -8.91
CA SER A 42 2.70 63.00 -10.21
C SER A 42 1.55 64.02 -10.37
N GLY A 43 0.51 63.97 -9.52
CA GLY A 43 -0.66 64.83 -9.61
C GLY A 43 -0.68 66.03 -8.65
N ASN A 44 0.29 66.17 -7.74
CA ASN A 44 0.21 67.14 -6.64
C ASN A 44 1.50 67.97 -6.49
N THR A 45 1.46 69.25 -6.90
CA THR A 45 2.65 70.12 -7.06
C THR A 45 3.48 70.30 -5.78
N ARG A 46 2.85 70.30 -4.59
CA ARG A 46 3.55 70.46 -3.30
C ARG A 46 4.22 69.19 -2.78
N LEU A 47 3.68 68.01 -3.09
CA LEU A 47 4.32 66.72 -2.74
C LEU A 47 5.47 66.39 -3.71
N PHE A 48 5.44 67.00 -4.90
CA PHE A 48 6.37 66.79 -5.99
C PHE A 48 7.75 67.41 -5.75
N GLU A 49 7.87 68.55 -5.07
CA GLU A 49 9.19 69.16 -4.82
C GLU A 49 9.97 68.46 -3.70
N ASP A 50 9.33 68.16 -2.55
CA ASP A 50 10.06 67.67 -1.38
C ASP A 50 10.28 66.14 -1.35
N ARG A 51 9.28 65.35 -1.79
CA ARG A 51 9.28 63.88 -1.59
C ARG A 51 9.56 63.06 -2.84
N TYR A 52 9.47 63.67 -4.02
CA TYR A 52 9.72 63.00 -5.29
C TYR A 52 11.12 62.39 -5.42
N PRO A 53 12.23 63.06 -5.02
CA PRO A 53 13.56 62.44 -5.10
C PRO A 53 13.70 61.23 -4.15
N MET A 54 13.08 61.28 -2.96
CA MET A 54 13.03 60.15 -2.04
C MET A 54 12.24 58.97 -2.63
N LEU A 55 11.08 59.24 -3.24
CA LEU A 55 10.26 58.24 -3.91
C LEU A 55 11.00 57.58 -5.08
N LEU A 56 11.71 58.37 -5.90
CA LEU A 56 12.59 57.86 -6.96
C LEU A 56 13.71 56.98 -6.40
N GLY A 57 14.37 57.40 -5.33
CA GLY A 57 15.41 56.62 -4.66
C GLY A 57 14.89 55.28 -4.15
N LEU A 58 13.75 55.28 -3.46
CA LEU A 58 13.11 54.08 -2.94
C LEU A 58 12.63 53.14 -4.05
N ALA A 59 12.03 53.67 -5.11
CA ALA A 59 11.59 52.89 -6.26
C ALA A 59 12.77 52.31 -7.06
N THR A 60 13.89 53.04 -7.13
CA THR A 60 15.15 52.53 -7.72
C THR A 60 15.70 51.38 -6.87
N LEU A 61 15.76 51.54 -5.55
CA LEU A 61 16.22 50.51 -4.62
C LEU A 61 15.36 49.23 -4.73
N VAL A 62 14.03 49.36 -4.74
CA VAL A 62 13.11 48.23 -4.87
C VAL A 62 13.22 47.57 -6.25
N SER A 63 13.40 48.36 -7.32
CA SER A 63 13.63 47.81 -8.67
C SER A 63 14.93 47.03 -8.74
N VAL A 64 16.02 47.49 -8.10
CA VAL A 64 17.28 46.75 -8.00
C VAL A 64 17.09 45.45 -7.21
N MET A 65 16.43 45.51 -6.06
CA MET A 65 16.14 44.33 -5.23
C MET A 65 15.32 43.29 -6.01
N LEU A 66 14.27 43.72 -6.71
CA LEU A 66 13.46 42.85 -7.57
C LEU A 66 14.25 42.30 -8.74
N THR A 67 15.14 43.08 -9.35
CA THR A 67 16.00 42.62 -10.44
C THR A 67 16.91 41.49 -9.97
N VAL A 68 17.56 41.65 -8.82
CA VAL A 68 18.40 40.60 -8.20
C VAL A 68 17.56 39.35 -7.90
N LEU A 69 16.36 39.53 -7.35
CA LEU A 69 15.45 38.44 -7.05
C LEU A 69 15.01 37.66 -8.31
N VAL A 70 14.62 38.37 -9.37
CA VAL A 70 14.22 37.79 -10.66
C VAL A 70 15.41 37.07 -11.31
N LEU A 71 16.61 37.66 -11.27
CA LEU A 71 17.83 37.01 -11.78
C LEU A 71 18.15 35.73 -11.02
N GLU A 72 18.00 35.71 -9.70
CA GLU A 72 18.20 34.51 -8.88
C GLU A 72 17.15 33.43 -9.19
N LEU A 73 15.88 33.81 -9.41
CA LEU A 73 14.83 32.90 -9.86
C LEU A 73 15.14 32.30 -11.23
N LEU A 74 15.59 33.14 -12.17
CA LEU A 74 15.95 32.72 -13.51
C LEU A 74 17.16 31.77 -13.47
N ARG A 75 18.21 32.11 -12.70
CA ARG A 75 19.39 31.28 -12.49
C ARG A 75 19.01 29.91 -11.92
N ARG A 76 18.14 29.86 -10.90
CA ARG A 76 17.63 28.61 -10.34
C ARG A 76 16.82 27.81 -11.35
N LEU A 77 15.96 28.47 -12.13
CA LEU A 77 15.19 27.81 -13.19
C LEU A 77 16.12 27.18 -14.23
N LEU A 78 17.09 27.93 -14.75
CA LEU A 78 18.08 27.41 -15.72
C LEU A 78 18.90 26.26 -15.13
N ALA A 79 19.37 26.38 -13.88
CA ALA A 79 20.11 25.31 -13.22
C ALA A 79 19.28 24.02 -13.11
N ARG A 80 18.00 24.12 -12.73
CA ARG A 80 17.13 22.94 -12.65
C ARG A 80 16.73 22.38 -14.02
N TYR A 81 16.57 23.26 -15.01
CA TYR A 81 16.31 22.87 -16.40
C TYR A 81 17.48 22.07 -16.96
N ARG A 82 18.72 22.52 -16.74
CA ARG A 82 19.94 21.78 -17.13
C ARG A 82 20.09 20.45 -16.39
N ARG A 83 19.67 20.38 -15.12
CA ARG A 83 19.70 19.14 -14.31
C ARG A 83 18.57 18.15 -14.65
N GLY A 84 17.68 18.48 -15.58
CA GLY A 84 16.60 17.57 -16.00
C GLY A 84 15.59 17.23 -14.90
N LEU A 85 15.49 18.05 -13.85
CA LEU A 85 14.59 17.77 -12.72
C LEU A 85 13.13 17.79 -13.19
N PHE A 86 12.35 16.83 -12.70
CA PHE A 86 10.94 16.66 -13.06
C PHE A 86 10.10 17.92 -12.72
N GLY A 87 9.15 18.27 -13.58
CA GLY A 87 8.29 19.46 -13.43
C GLY A 87 8.90 20.81 -13.86
N THR A 88 10.23 20.89 -14.06
CA THR A 88 10.91 22.16 -14.42
C THR A 88 10.54 22.71 -15.79
N ARG A 89 10.34 21.83 -16.79
CA ARG A 89 9.90 22.23 -18.14
C ARG A 89 8.53 22.90 -18.10
N LEU A 90 7.61 22.37 -17.30
CA LEU A 90 6.27 22.92 -17.14
C LEU A 90 6.32 24.30 -16.46
N ILE A 91 7.11 24.44 -15.39
CA ILE A 91 7.34 25.72 -14.72
C ILE A 91 7.92 26.74 -15.69
N ALA A 92 8.95 26.37 -16.47
CA ALA A 92 9.59 27.26 -17.43
C ALA A 92 8.63 27.70 -18.53
N ARG A 93 7.83 26.77 -19.08
CA ARG A 93 6.85 27.09 -20.13
C ARG A 93 5.76 28.03 -19.62
N MET A 94 5.20 27.76 -18.43
CA MET A 94 4.15 28.57 -17.81
C MET A 94 4.66 29.96 -17.39
N ALA A 95 5.81 30.02 -16.71
CA ALA A 95 6.42 31.30 -16.34
C ALA A 95 6.76 32.13 -17.57
N GLY A 96 7.29 31.49 -18.64
CA GLY A 96 7.57 32.13 -19.91
C GLY A 96 6.31 32.66 -20.60
N SER A 97 5.22 31.89 -20.65
CA SER A 97 3.96 32.34 -21.27
C SER A 97 3.32 33.50 -20.50
N PHE A 98 3.28 33.44 -19.16
CA PHE A 98 2.74 34.54 -18.34
C PHE A 98 3.60 35.79 -18.42
N ALA A 99 4.93 35.65 -18.40
CA ALA A 99 5.84 36.78 -18.57
C ALA A 99 5.65 37.42 -19.96
N LEU A 100 5.60 36.64 -21.03
CA LEU A 100 5.40 37.16 -22.39
C LEU A 100 4.04 37.88 -22.53
N MET A 101 2.98 37.27 -22.01
CA MET A 101 1.61 37.82 -22.05
C MET A 101 1.50 39.16 -21.30
N THR A 102 2.32 39.39 -20.28
CA THR A 102 2.29 40.62 -19.48
C THR A 102 3.28 41.67 -19.97
N VAL A 103 4.52 41.27 -20.28
CA VAL A 103 5.59 42.20 -20.64
C VAL A 103 5.37 42.81 -22.01
N LEU A 104 4.85 42.05 -22.99
CA LEU A 104 4.68 42.56 -24.36
C LEU A 104 3.67 43.73 -24.44
N PRO A 105 2.45 43.64 -23.89
CA PRO A 105 1.53 44.78 -23.87
C PRO A 105 2.06 45.97 -23.07
N VAL A 106 2.70 45.70 -21.91
CA VAL A 106 3.26 46.75 -21.05
C VAL A 106 4.41 47.49 -21.74
N ALA A 107 5.27 46.78 -22.48
CA ALA A 107 6.34 47.37 -23.28
C ALA A 107 5.82 48.22 -24.44
N LEU A 108 4.74 47.78 -25.10
CA LEU A 108 4.08 48.57 -26.15
C LEU A 108 3.53 49.89 -25.59
N VAL A 109 2.80 49.83 -24.48
CA VAL A 109 2.26 51.03 -23.81
C VAL A 109 3.38 51.95 -23.36
N PHE A 110 4.46 51.41 -22.79
CA PHE A 110 5.64 52.19 -22.42
C PHE A 110 6.25 52.91 -23.63
N PHE A 111 6.48 52.21 -24.74
CA PHE A 111 7.06 52.81 -25.93
C PHE A 111 6.18 53.93 -26.49
N VAL A 112 4.87 53.69 -26.59
CA VAL A 112 3.90 54.71 -27.02
C VAL A 112 3.89 55.89 -26.06
N ALA A 113 3.91 55.66 -24.74
CA ALA A 113 3.89 56.71 -23.74
C ALA A 113 5.15 57.58 -23.75
N VAL A 114 6.35 56.99 -23.89
CA VAL A 114 7.60 57.76 -24.05
C VAL A 114 7.55 58.64 -25.30
N GLN A 115 7.11 58.07 -26.43
CA GLN A 115 6.97 58.82 -27.68
C GLN A 115 5.93 59.94 -27.57
N PHE A 116 4.77 59.64 -26.98
CA PHE A 116 3.68 60.58 -26.82
C PHE A 116 4.05 61.73 -25.89
N VAL A 117 4.57 61.44 -24.69
CA VAL A 117 4.97 62.47 -23.72
C VAL A 117 6.14 63.29 -24.27
N GLY A 118 7.14 62.64 -24.86
CA GLY A 118 8.28 63.31 -25.47
C GLY A 118 7.86 64.31 -26.55
N ARG A 119 7.00 63.89 -27.50
CA ARG A 119 6.51 64.77 -28.57
C ARG A 119 5.51 65.81 -28.10
N SER A 120 4.67 65.49 -27.10
CA SER A 120 3.66 66.42 -26.59
C SER A 120 4.30 67.56 -25.79
N ILE A 121 5.33 67.27 -24.97
CA ILE A 121 6.13 68.33 -24.35
C ILE A 121 6.81 69.14 -25.45
N GLU A 122 7.37 68.48 -26.47
CA GLU A 122 8.05 69.22 -27.53
C GLU A 122 7.10 70.23 -28.24
N SER A 123 5.89 69.81 -28.61
CA SER A 123 4.93 70.61 -29.36
C SER A 123 4.34 71.81 -28.62
N TRP A 124 4.17 71.74 -27.30
CA TRP A 124 3.70 72.88 -26.48
C TRP A 124 4.74 73.99 -26.36
N PHE A 125 6.03 73.66 -26.47
CA PHE A 125 7.14 74.60 -26.28
C PHE A 125 7.78 75.09 -27.59
N ASP A 126 7.53 74.44 -28.74
CA ASP A 126 8.37 74.69 -29.92
C ASP A 126 8.06 75.98 -30.70
N PHE A 127 6.82 76.34 -31.02
CA PHE A 127 6.62 77.35 -32.10
C PHE A 127 5.44 78.33 -31.97
N PRO A 128 4.22 77.97 -31.51
CA PRO A 128 3.11 78.92 -31.51
C PRO A 128 3.16 79.94 -30.37
N VAL A 129 3.49 79.48 -29.16
CA VAL A 129 3.42 80.30 -27.93
C VAL A 129 4.60 81.27 -27.85
N GLU A 130 5.82 80.79 -28.09
CA GLU A 130 7.02 81.63 -28.10
C GLU A 130 6.92 82.72 -29.16
N ARG A 131 6.49 82.37 -30.38
CA ARG A 131 6.28 83.35 -31.46
C ARG A 131 5.16 84.33 -31.15
N ALA A 132 4.05 83.90 -30.53
CA ALA A 132 2.95 84.79 -30.18
C ALA A 132 3.37 85.80 -29.11
N LEU A 133 4.11 85.35 -28.09
CA LEU A 133 4.66 86.22 -27.04
C LEU A 133 5.74 87.16 -27.58
N ASP A 134 6.65 86.67 -28.42
CA ASP A 134 7.69 87.49 -29.06
C ASP A 134 7.08 88.50 -30.05
N SER A 135 6.07 88.10 -30.83
CA SER A 135 5.27 89.01 -31.67
C SER A 135 4.52 90.04 -30.83
N GLY A 136 3.96 89.65 -29.69
CA GLY A 136 3.27 90.55 -28.77
C GLY A 136 4.21 91.56 -28.12
N LEU A 137 5.40 91.09 -27.69
CA LEU A 137 6.42 91.93 -27.07
C LEU A 137 7.03 92.90 -28.09
N SER A 138 7.32 92.43 -29.30
CA SER A 138 7.78 93.29 -30.40
C SER A 138 6.71 94.30 -30.81
N LEU A 139 5.44 93.91 -30.91
CA LEU A 139 4.33 94.84 -31.17
C LEU A 139 4.22 95.93 -30.09
N ALA A 140 4.31 95.54 -28.81
CA ALA A 140 4.31 96.50 -27.70
C ALA A 140 5.50 97.47 -27.78
N ARG A 141 6.71 96.96 -28.03
CA ARG A 141 7.91 97.78 -28.22
C ARG A 141 7.79 98.72 -29.41
N THR A 142 7.40 98.22 -30.58
CA THR A 142 7.20 99.05 -31.78
C THR A 142 6.10 100.09 -31.60
N SER A 143 5.03 99.77 -30.89
CA SER A 143 3.97 100.73 -30.58
C SER A 143 4.47 101.85 -29.65
N LEU A 144 5.21 101.50 -28.59
CA LEU A 144 5.83 102.48 -27.69
C LEU A 144 6.87 103.35 -28.42
N ASP A 145 7.70 102.75 -29.28
CA ASP A 145 8.70 103.47 -30.08
C ASP A 145 8.02 104.41 -31.10
N ALA A 146 6.91 104.00 -31.71
CA ALA A 146 6.12 104.86 -32.59
C ALA A 146 5.51 106.05 -31.83
N MET A 147 4.97 105.82 -30.62
CA MET A 147 4.47 106.91 -29.76
C MET A 147 5.60 107.85 -29.32
N LEU A 148 6.78 107.32 -28.95
CA LEU A 148 7.95 108.14 -28.65
C LEU A 148 8.40 108.96 -29.86
N GLY A 149 8.36 108.39 -31.06
CA GLY A 149 8.69 109.06 -32.31
C GLY A 149 7.73 110.21 -32.63
N ASP A 150 6.42 109.98 -32.51
CA ASP A 150 5.38 111.00 -32.68
C ASP A 150 5.53 112.14 -31.67
N LEU A 151 5.71 111.81 -30.38
CA LEU A 151 5.93 112.81 -29.33
C LEU A 151 7.25 113.58 -29.55
N SER A 152 8.31 112.93 -30.04
CA SER A 152 9.57 113.57 -30.43
C SER A 152 9.39 114.59 -31.56
N GLN A 153 8.62 114.23 -32.58
CA GLN A 153 8.33 115.13 -33.70
C GLN A 153 7.50 116.32 -33.22
N LYS A 154 6.44 116.09 -32.43
CA LYS A 154 5.63 117.14 -31.81
C LYS A 154 6.45 118.07 -30.91
N ALA A 155 7.37 117.51 -30.11
CA ALA A 155 8.29 118.29 -29.28
C ALA A 155 9.18 119.21 -30.12
N ARG A 156 9.74 118.72 -31.24
CA ARG A 156 10.58 119.51 -32.15
C ARG A 156 9.81 120.65 -32.81
N VAL A 157 8.59 120.40 -33.29
CA VAL A 157 7.72 121.45 -33.86
C VAL A 157 7.38 122.49 -32.80
N MET A 158 6.93 122.05 -31.61
CA MET A 158 6.62 122.94 -30.49
C MET A 158 7.83 123.77 -30.05
N ALA A 159 9.03 123.19 -30.04
CA ALA A 159 10.25 123.90 -29.70
C ALA A 159 10.61 124.99 -30.74
N GLY A 160 10.34 124.74 -32.03
CA GLY A 160 10.48 125.74 -33.10
C GLY A 160 9.51 126.91 -32.93
N ASP A 161 8.22 126.62 -32.79
CA ASP A 161 7.18 127.65 -32.62
C ASP A 161 7.40 128.49 -31.36
N LEU A 162 7.84 127.85 -30.27
CA LEU A 162 8.15 128.52 -29.02
C LEU A 162 9.44 129.34 -29.09
N ALA A 163 10.40 128.96 -29.94
CA ALA A 163 11.62 129.73 -30.18
C ALA A 163 11.36 131.04 -30.94
N GLU A 164 10.35 131.08 -31.82
CA GLU A 164 9.92 132.29 -32.53
C GLU A 164 9.05 133.22 -31.66
N THR A 165 8.50 132.70 -30.56
CA THR A 165 7.64 133.46 -29.64
C THR A 165 8.48 134.20 -28.58
N PRO A 166 8.21 135.49 -28.27
CA PRO A 166 8.88 136.20 -27.18
C PRO A 166 8.70 135.52 -25.82
N SER A 167 9.76 135.48 -25.02
CA SER A 167 9.80 134.75 -23.74
C SER A 167 8.78 135.16 -22.69
N THR A 168 8.25 136.39 -22.78
CA THR A 168 7.17 136.89 -21.91
C THR A 168 5.82 136.22 -22.17
N LEU A 169 5.62 135.70 -23.38
CA LEU A 169 4.37 135.04 -23.80
C LEU A 169 4.42 133.52 -23.70
N TRP A 170 5.56 132.95 -23.29
CA TRP A 170 5.74 131.50 -23.19
C TRP A 170 4.73 130.78 -22.30
N PRO A 171 4.30 131.28 -21.12
CA PRO A 171 3.30 130.59 -20.32
C PRO A 171 1.97 130.36 -21.07
N ALA A 172 1.50 131.36 -21.81
CA ALA A 172 0.27 131.26 -22.61
C ALA A 172 0.48 130.44 -23.89
N ALA A 173 1.61 130.62 -24.58
CA ALA A 173 1.94 129.86 -25.78
C ALA A 173 2.17 128.37 -25.49
N LEU A 174 2.84 128.04 -24.39
CA LEU A 174 3.10 126.65 -23.95
C LEU A 174 1.79 125.93 -23.59
N GLY A 175 0.83 126.63 -22.98
CA GLY A 175 -0.53 126.10 -22.75
C GLY A 175 -1.21 125.67 -24.04
N ARG A 176 -1.26 126.58 -25.02
CA ARG A 176 -1.88 126.35 -26.33
C ARG A 176 -1.18 125.25 -27.13
N LEU A 177 0.15 125.32 -27.22
CA LEU A 177 0.95 124.36 -27.98
C LEU A 177 0.88 122.96 -27.36
N ARG A 178 0.88 122.86 -26.02
CA ARG A 178 0.66 121.58 -25.32
C ARG A 178 -0.69 120.96 -25.67
N GLU A 179 -1.77 121.74 -25.65
CA GLU A 179 -3.11 121.26 -26.02
C GLU A 179 -3.18 120.84 -27.49
N GLN A 180 -2.57 121.62 -28.40
CA GLN A 180 -2.48 121.27 -29.82
C GLN A 180 -1.67 119.99 -30.08
N ALA A 181 -0.59 119.78 -29.33
CA ALA A 181 0.23 118.56 -29.42
C ALA A 181 -0.40 117.35 -28.73
N GLY A 182 -1.44 117.55 -27.91
CA GLY A 182 -2.05 116.50 -27.09
C GLY A 182 -1.11 115.96 -26.01
N ALA A 183 -0.12 116.76 -25.56
CA ALA A 183 0.78 116.39 -24.48
C ALA A 183 0.13 116.64 -23.12
N GLN A 184 0.42 115.81 -22.12
CA GLN A 184 -0.15 115.99 -20.79
C GLN A 184 0.55 117.12 -20.04
N GLU A 185 1.88 117.15 -20.11
CA GLU A 185 2.72 118.18 -19.51
C GLU A 185 3.78 118.66 -20.48
N ALA A 186 4.04 119.96 -20.46
CA ALA A 186 5.10 120.61 -21.20
C ALA A 186 5.85 121.55 -20.24
N VAL A 187 7.17 121.44 -20.18
CA VAL A 187 8.00 122.21 -19.25
C VAL A 187 9.20 122.75 -20.00
N VAL A 188 9.49 124.04 -19.85
CA VAL A 188 10.72 124.65 -20.34
C VAL A 188 11.70 124.74 -19.19
N LEU A 189 12.88 124.17 -19.40
CA LEU A 189 13.95 124.03 -18.42
C LEU A 189 15.18 124.81 -18.88
N THR A 190 15.96 125.32 -17.93
CA THR A 190 17.31 125.82 -18.18
C THR A 190 18.29 124.66 -18.33
N GLY A 191 19.52 124.97 -18.76
CA GLY A 191 20.60 123.99 -18.81
C GLY A 191 20.87 123.35 -17.46
N SER A 192 20.72 124.10 -16.37
CA SER A 192 20.85 123.61 -15.00
C SER A 192 19.66 122.80 -14.47
N GLY A 193 18.61 122.59 -15.28
CA GLY A 193 17.40 121.86 -14.88
C GLY A 193 16.40 122.68 -14.06
N ARG A 194 16.54 124.02 -14.01
CA ARG A 194 15.56 124.90 -13.36
C ARG A 194 14.35 125.14 -14.27
N ILE A 195 13.16 125.16 -13.69
CA ILE A 195 11.92 125.41 -14.42
C ILE A 195 11.81 126.90 -14.77
N VAL A 196 11.68 127.21 -16.05
CA VAL A 196 11.42 128.55 -16.57
C VAL A 196 9.91 128.78 -16.68
N THR A 197 9.21 127.82 -17.27
CA THR A 197 7.76 127.81 -17.38
C THR A 197 7.27 126.37 -17.47
N ALA A 198 6.05 126.10 -17.01
CA ALA A 198 5.44 124.78 -17.03
C ALA A 198 3.95 124.90 -17.37
N SER A 199 3.44 123.92 -18.08
CA SER A 199 2.03 123.77 -18.42
C SER A 199 1.65 122.30 -18.27
N GLY A 200 0.70 121.99 -17.38
CA GLY A 200 0.35 120.62 -16.99
C GLY A 200 -1.16 120.39 -16.97
N GLY A 201 -1.59 119.15 -17.24
CA GLY A 201 -3.01 118.78 -17.35
C GLY A 201 -3.63 118.33 -16.04
N GLN A 202 -2.82 118.05 -15.03
CA GLN A 202 -3.25 117.62 -13.70
C GLN A 202 -2.98 118.72 -12.68
N PHE A 203 -4.04 119.29 -12.10
CA PHE A 203 -3.96 120.28 -11.03
C PHE A 203 -3.45 119.70 -9.69
N ALA A 204 -3.29 118.37 -9.59
CA ALA A 204 -2.97 117.67 -8.35
C ALA A 204 -1.47 117.68 -7.98
N ARG A 205 -0.56 117.80 -8.95
CA ARG A 205 0.89 117.84 -8.71
C ARG A 205 1.38 119.29 -8.83
N LEU A 206 1.65 119.95 -7.69
CA LEU A 206 2.14 121.34 -7.68
C LEU A 206 3.59 121.48 -8.19
N VAL A 207 4.33 120.38 -8.34
CA VAL A 207 5.71 120.35 -8.83
C VAL A 207 5.76 119.48 -10.09
N PRO A 208 6.17 120.02 -11.26
CA PRO A 208 6.36 119.24 -12.48
C PRO A 208 7.44 118.18 -12.31
N ASP A 209 7.27 117.05 -12.99
CA ASP A 209 8.23 115.96 -12.95
C ASP A 209 9.52 116.34 -13.69
N LEU A 210 10.60 116.55 -12.94
CA LEU A 210 11.88 117.03 -13.44
C LEU A 210 12.69 115.89 -14.09
N PRO A 211 13.48 116.19 -15.14
CA PRO A 211 14.31 115.19 -15.78
C PRO A 211 15.49 114.79 -14.89
N SER A 212 15.93 113.54 -15.02
CA SER A 212 17.13 113.05 -14.36
C SER A 212 18.38 113.77 -14.87
N ALA A 213 19.44 113.80 -14.04
CA ALA A 213 20.73 114.38 -14.43
C ALA A 213 21.33 113.69 -15.67
N ASP A 214 21.06 112.39 -15.84
CA ASP A 214 21.48 111.61 -17.00
C ASP A 214 20.68 111.98 -18.26
N ALA A 215 19.36 112.19 -18.14
CA ALA A 215 18.53 112.65 -19.25
C ALA A 215 19.02 114.01 -19.77
N LEU A 216 19.27 114.98 -18.89
CA LEU A 216 19.81 116.30 -19.27
C LEU A 216 21.20 116.20 -19.91
N ARG A 217 22.09 115.33 -19.38
CA ARG A 217 23.41 115.08 -19.98
C ARG A 217 23.27 114.51 -21.38
N GLN A 218 22.35 113.57 -21.59
CA GLN A 218 22.12 112.94 -22.88
C GLN A 218 21.60 113.96 -23.90
N VAL A 219 20.60 114.78 -23.57
CA VAL A 219 20.09 115.83 -24.48
C VAL A 219 21.18 116.80 -24.91
N ARG A 220 22.10 117.18 -24.02
CA ARG A 220 23.23 118.06 -24.36
C ARG A 220 24.14 117.47 -25.43
N LEU A 221 24.34 116.14 -25.39
CA LEU A 221 25.22 115.43 -26.32
C LEU A 221 24.51 115.09 -27.64
N THR A 222 23.30 114.54 -27.57
CA THR A 222 22.57 113.99 -28.73
C THR A 222 21.53 114.95 -29.31
N ARG A 223 21.35 116.13 -28.71
CA ARG A 223 20.31 117.11 -29.05
C ARG A 223 18.87 116.58 -28.97
N GLN A 224 18.67 115.44 -28.32
CA GLN A 224 17.36 114.84 -28.07
C GLN A 224 17.49 113.75 -27.00
N PHE A 225 16.52 113.68 -26.09
CA PHE A 225 16.28 112.52 -25.24
C PHE A 225 14.84 112.07 -25.44
N ALA A 226 14.63 110.79 -25.70
CA ALA A 226 13.31 110.18 -25.81
C ALA A 226 13.37 108.80 -25.18
N ARG A 227 12.58 108.55 -24.14
CA ARG A 227 12.57 107.26 -23.44
C ARG A 227 11.22 107.00 -22.78
N VAL A 228 10.83 105.73 -22.74
CA VAL A 228 9.74 105.25 -21.88
C VAL A 228 10.30 105.11 -20.47
N GLU A 229 9.69 105.79 -19.50
CA GLU A 229 10.01 105.71 -18.08
C GLU A 229 8.81 105.13 -17.32
N PRO A 230 9.03 104.41 -16.21
CA PRO A 230 7.94 104.08 -15.31
C PRO A 230 7.37 105.40 -14.73
N ALA A 231 6.05 105.53 -14.73
CA ALA A 231 5.38 106.57 -13.98
C ALA A 231 5.69 106.36 -12.48
N ASP A 232 5.94 107.45 -11.76
CA ASP A 232 6.21 107.34 -10.33
C ASP A 232 4.97 106.74 -9.66
N ALA A 233 5.18 105.75 -8.80
CA ALA A 233 4.11 105.14 -8.04
C ALA A 233 3.59 106.15 -7.02
N ASP A 234 2.45 106.78 -7.30
CA ASP A 234 1.63 107.36 -6.25
C ASP A 234 1.11 106.21 -5.38
N ALA A 235 1.12 106.42 -4.06
CA ALA A 235 0.82 105.42 -3.04
C ALA A 235 -0.59 104.77 -3.13
N ASP A 236 -1.47 105.26 -4.01
CA ASP A 236 -2.85 104.81 -4.15
C ASP A 236 -3.23 104.23 -5.53
N SER A 237 -2.31 104.17 -6.51
CA SER A 237 -2.57 103.52 -7.80
C SER A 237 -1.81 102.20 -7.92
N ALA A 238 -2.53 101.08 -7.83
CA ALA A 238 -2.02 99.72 -7.92
C ALA A 238 -1.43 99.32 -9.31
N GLY A 239 -1.27 100.28 -10.23
CA GLY A 239 -0.69 100.07 -11.56
C GLY A 239 0.56 100.93 -11.77
N ARG A 240 1.68 100.30 -12.13
CA ARG A 240 2.88 101.00 -12.61
C ARG A 240 2.59 101.52 -14.02
N GLY A 241 2.03 102.72 -14.12
CA GLY A 241 1.85 103.39 -15.41
C GLY A 241 3.19 103.55 -16.14
N LEU A 242 3.16 103.64 -17.46
CA LEU A 242 4.33 104.03 -18.26
C LEU A 242 4.13 105.47 -18.75
N LYS A 243 5.20 106.26 -18.77
CA LYS A 243 5.21 107.62 -19.32
C LYS A 243 6.28 107.77 -20.39
N LEU A 244 5.96 108.51 -21.43
CA LEU A 244 6.85 108.89 -22.52
C LEU A 244 7.47 110.23 -22.15
N ARG A 245 8.79 110.27 -22.02
CA ARG A 245 9.54 111.51 -21.79
C ARG A 245 10.35 111.87 -23.01
N VAL A 246 10.12 113.07 -23.52
CA VAL A 246 10.88 113.64 -24.63
C VAL A 246 11.43 114.99 -24.21
N ILE A 247 12.72 115.22 -24.45
CA ILE A 247 13.38 116.49 -24.18
C ILE A 247 14.15 116.92 -25.43
N VAL A 248 13.92 118.14 -25.88
CA VAL A 248 14.54 118.74 -27.06
C VAL A 248 15.13 120.12 -26.75
N PRO A 249 16.23 120.53 -27.38
CA PRO A 249 16.79 121.86 -27.20
C PRO A 249 15.89 122.92 -27.81
N LEU A 250 15.75 124.05 -27.10
CA LEU A 250 15.07 125.25 -27.56
C LEU A 250 16.14 126.24 -28.05
N LEU A 251 16.19 126.50 -29.35
CA LEU A 251 17.17 127.37 -29.99
C LEU A 251 16.58 128.79 -30.16
N THR A 252 16.65 129.61 -29.12
CA THR A 252 16.20 131.01 -29.18
C THR A 252 17.31 131.91 -29.72
N ASP A 253 16.96 132.88 -30.56
CA ASP A 253 17.89 133.79 -31.28
C ASP A 253 18.64 134.78 -30.37
N SER A 254 18.32 134.81 -29.07
CA SER A 254 19.07 135.60 -28.09
C SER A 254 20.42 134.95 -27.80
N GLN A 255 21.43 135.31 -28.61
CA GLN A 255 22.86 135.02 -28.44
C GLN A 255 23.43 135.62 -27.13
N ARG A 256 22.97 135.14 -25.97
CA ARG A 256 23.69 135.27 -24.71
C ARG A 256 24.19 133.89 -24.30
N LEU A 257 25.50 133.74 -24.39
CA LEU A 257 26.28 132.62 -23.86
C LEU A 257 25.94 132.42 -22.38
N ASP A 258 25.00 131.53 -22.04
CA ASP A 258 25.14 130.51 -20.97
C ASP A 258 23.88 129.68 -20.66
N GLU A 259 22.70 130.00 -21.22
CA GLU A 259 21.48 129.28 -20.86
C GLU A 259 20.88 128.54 -22.05
N SER A 260 21.45 127.38 -22.40
CA SER A 260 20.74 126.41 -23.25
C SER A 260 19.41 126.06 -22.59
N ARG A 261 18.30 126.27 -23.28
CA ARG A 261 16.96 125.94 -22.80
C ARG A 261 16.50 124.63 -23.42
N TYR A 262 15.70 123.87 -22.69
CA TYR A 262 15.18 122.59 -23.12
C TYR A 262 13.67 122.57 -22.94
N LEU A 263 12.95 122.10 -23.95
CA LEU A 263 11.53 121.78 -23.84
C LEU A 263 11.40 120.29 -23.52
N GLN A 264 10.75 120.00 -22.40
CA GLN A 264 10.33 118.67 -22.00
C GLN A 264 8.84 118.49 -22.29
N LEU A 265 8.49 117.39 -22.93
CA LEU A 265 7.12 116.90 -23.03
C LEU A 265 6.99 115.57 -22.28
N LEU A 266 5.89 115.44 -21.54
CA LEU A 266 5.46 114.20 -20.90
C LEU A 266 4.09 113.79 -21.43
N GLN A 267 3.99 112.52 -21.79
CA GLN A 267 2.73 111.92 -22.20
C GLN A 267 2.57 110.54 -21.53
N PRO A 268 1.44 110.26 -20.88
CA PRO A 268 1.20 108.95 -20.28
C PRO A 268 0.88 107.95 -21.40
N VAL A 269 1.41 106.74 -21.29
CA VAL A 269 1.02 105.64 -22.16
C VAL A 269 -0.41 105.23 -21.78
N PRO A 270 -1.31 104.98 -22.76
CA PRO A 270 -2.65 104.49 -22.47
C PRO A 270 -2.63 103.28 -21.53
N ALA A 271 -3.46 103.29 -20.47
CA ALA A 271 -3.46 102.25 -19.43
C ALA A 271 -3.59 100.83 -20.01
N ALA A 272 -4.48 100.64 -20.99
CA ALA A 272 -4.65 99.36 -21.67
C ALA A 272 -3.37 98.87 -22.39
N LEU A 273 -2.57 99.78 -22.98
CA LEU A 273 -1.31 99.39 -23.62
C LEU A 273 -0.23 99.09 -22.58
N ALA A 274 -0.17 99.85 -21.48
CA ALA A 274 0.77 99.60 -20.39
C ALA A 274 0.49 98.25 -19.68
N GLU A 275 -0.76 97.97 -19.34
CA GLU A 275 -1.20 96.69 -18.75
C GLU A 275 -0.91 95.52 -19.69
N ASN A 276 -1.23 95.65 -20.98
CA ASN A 276 -0.96 94.58 -21.96
C ASN A 276 0.55 94.36 -22.17
N ALA A 277 1.35 95.43 -22.22
CA ALA A 277 2.80 95.31 -22.36
C ALA A 277 3.43 94.64 -21.14
N GLU A 278 2.99 94.99 -19.92
CA GLU A 278 3.44 94.37 -18.68
C GLU A 278 3.01 92.90 -18.60
N ALA A 279 1.75 92.59 -18.94
CA ALA A 279 1.23 91.23 -18.96
C ALA A 279 1.98 90.33 -19.97
N VAL A 280 2.27 90.83 -21.17
CA VAL A 280 3.06 90.10 -22.18
C VAL A 280 4.51 89.92 -21.71
N GLN A 281 5.12 90.94 -21.09
CA GLN A 281 6.48 90.84 -20.56
C GLN A 281 6.58 89.88 -19.36
N GLN A 282 5.56 89.84 -18.49
CA GLN A 282 5.48 88.88 -17.40
C GLN A 282 5.27 87.46 -17.95
N GLY A 283 4.30 87.27 -18.84
CA GLY A 283 4.05 85.98 -19.49
C GLY A 283 5.27 85.44 -20.26
N PHE A 284 6.04 86.33 -20.90
CA PHE A 284 7.30 85.95 -21.56
C PHE A 284 8.38 85.51 -20.56
N ARG A 285 8.49 86.18 -19.41
CA ARG A 285 9.42 85.78 -18.34
C ARG A 285 9.05 84.42 -17.74
N ASP A 286 7.77 84.24 -17.39
CA ASP A 286 7.26 82.99 -16.85
C ASP A 286 7.47 81.83 -17.86
N PHE A 287 7.21 82.09 -19.15
CA PHE A 287 7.47 81.13 -20.22
C PHE A 287 8.96 80.79 -20.37
N GLN A 288 9.88 81.77 -20.26
CA GLN A 288 11.31 81.50 -20.28
C GLN A 288 11.75 80.62 -19.12
N GLU A 289 11.26 80.86 -17.91
CA GLU A 289 11.56 80.04 -16.73
C GLU A 289 11.07 78.58 -16.93
N LEU A 290 9.85 78.41 -17.43
CA LEU A 290 9.29 77.11 -17.80
C LEU A 290 10.09 76.43 -18.94
N SER A 291 10.50 77.18 -19.96
CA SER A 291 11.27 76.66 -21.09
C SER A 291 12.67 76.20 -20.68
N LEU A 292 13.33 76.91 -19.76
CA LEU A 292 14.59 76.46 -19.16
C LEU A 292 14.42 75.12 -18.40
N SER A 293 13.24 74.88 -17.81
CA SER A 293 12.91 73.61 -17.14
C SER A 293 12.50 72.47 -18.08
N ARG A 294 12.28 72.72 -19.39
CA ARG A 294 11.81 71.74 -20.39
C ARG A 294 12.63 70.45 -20.40
N GLY A 295 13.97 70.59 -20.40
CA GLY A 295 14.89 69.45 -20.37
C GLY A 295 14.81 68.65 -19.07
N GLY A 296 14.61 69.34 -17.95
CA GLY A 296 14.40 68.73 -16.64
C GLY A 296 13.08 67.96 -16.59
N LEU A 297 11.98 68.56 -17.08
CA LEU A 297 10.66 67.95 -17.15
C LEU A 297 10.67 66.69 -18.02
N LYS A 298 11.28 66.75 -19.21
CA LYS A 298 11.46 65.61 -20.12
C LYS A 298 12.25 64.47 -19.46
N ARG A 299 13.34 64.81 -18.75
CA ARG A 299 14.15 63.82 -18.01
C ARG A 299 13.36 63.17 -16.87
N ILE A 300 12.64 63.96 -16.09
CA ILE A 300 11.81 63.48 -14.98
C ILE A 300 10.73 62.51 -15.46
N PHE A 301 9.95 62.89 -16.49
CA PHE A 301 8.94 62.00 -17.06
C PHE A 301 9.54 60.73 -17.66
N HIS A 302 10.66 60.84 -18.40
CA HIS A 302 11.35 59.65 -18.91
C HIS A 302 11.82 58.71 -17.79
N ILE A 303 12.46 59.24 -16.73
CA ILE A 303 12.94 58.43 -15.60
C ILE A 303 11.75 57.75 -14.90
N THR A 304 10.70 58.51 -14.60
CA THR A 304 9.54 58.00 -13.87
C THR A 304 8.75 56.98 -14.67
N LEU A 305 8.57 57.19 -15.97
CA LEU A 305 7.91 56.24 -16.85
C LEU A 305 8.75 54.96 -17.04
N THR A 306 10.08 55.11 -17.13
CA THR A 306 11.03 53.97 -17.20
C THR A 306 11.04 53.17 -15.90
N LEU A 307 11.04 53.84 -14.75
CA LEU A 307 11.03 53.18 -13.45
C LEU A 307 9.70 52.48 -13.19
N THR A 308 8.59 53.13 -13.54
CA THR A 308 7.25 52.55 -13.51
C THR A 308 7.15 51.31 -14.41
N PHE A 309 7.66 51.40 -15.64
CA PHE A 309 7.74 50.26 -16.56
C PHE A 309 8.58 49.12 -15.99
N LEU A 310 9.80 49.40 -15.54
CA LEU A 310 10.71 48.42 -14.96
C LEU A 310 10.08 47.72 -13.76
N LEU A 311 9.50 48.48 -12.84
CA LEU A 311 8.86 47.96 -11.64
C LEU A 311 7.62 47.12 -11.97
N THR A 312 6.81 47.54 -12.95
CA THR A 312 5.64 46.78 -13.44
C THR A 312 6.08 45.47 -14.11
N VAL A 313 7.10 45.49 -14.95
CA VAL A 313 7.66 44.30 -15.61
C VAL A 313 8.25 43.34 -14.59
N LEU A 314 9.05 43.83 -13.64
CA LEU A 314 9.65 42.99 -12.59
C LEU A 314 8.59 42.39 -11.66
N ALA A 315 7.57 43.17 -11.29
CA ALA A 315 6.41 42.71 -10.54
C ALA A 315 5.64 41.63 -11.30
N ALA A 316 5.38 41.85 -12.60
CA ALA A 316 4.70 40.90 -13.47
C ALA A 316 5.48 39.59 -13.62
N VAL A 317 6.79 39.65 -13.87
CA VAL A 317 7.65 38.47 -13.97
C VAL A 317 7.69 37.73 -12.62
N SER A 318 7.85 38.44 -11.51
CA SER A 318 7.82 37.85 -10.17
C SER A 318 6.48 37.16 -9.87
N GLY A 319 5.37 37.80 -10.22
CA GLY A 319 4.02 37.24 -10.13
C GLY A 319 3.83 36.01 -11.02
N ALA A 320 4.36 36.03 -12.24
CA ALA A 320 4.34 34.88 -13.15
C ALA A 320 5.08 33.66 -12.55
N PHE A 321 6.23 33.86 -11.91
CA PHE A 321 6.94 32.80 -11.20
C PHE A 321 6.18 32.27 -9.98
N LEU A 322 5.51 33.15 -9.23
CA LEU A 322 4.65 32.75 -8.10
C LEU A 322 3.46 31.89 -8.58
N LEU A 323 2.73 32.36 -9.60
CA LEU A 323 1.59 31.65 -10.17
C LEU A 323 2.01 30.31 -10.79
N ALA A 324 3.07 30.30 -11.59
CA ALA A 324 3.62 29.08 -12.16
C ALA A 324 4.00 28.09 -11.05
N GLY A 325 4.68 28.54 -9.99
CA GLY A 325 5.06 27.70 -8.85
C GLY A 325 3.90 27.23 -7.97
N TRP A 326 2.77 27.95 -7.95
CA TRP A 326 1.56 27.56 -7.24
C TRP A 326 0.78 26.47 -8.02
N LEU A 327 0.55 26.67 -9.32
CA LEU A 327 -0.17 25.71 -10.18
C LEU A 327 0.60 24.41 -10.42
N THR A 328 1.91 24.49 -10.67
CA THR A 328 2.69 23.31 -11.08
C THR A 328 3.13 22.42 -9.93
N GLY A 329 3.14 22.92 -8.70
CA GLY A 329 3.55 22.15 -7.51
C GLY A 329 2.68 20.89 -7.31
N PRO A 330 1.37 21.04 -7.07
CA PRO A 330 0.45 19.92 -6.88
C PRO A 330 0.42 18.96 -8.08
N LEU A 331 0.47 19.50 -9.31
CA LEU A 331 0.53 18.70 -10.54
C LEU A 331 1.80 17.85 -10.63
N SER A 332 2.95 18.39 -10.21
CA SER A 332 4.20 17.64 -10.21
C SER A 332 4.22 16.53 -9.15
N GLU A 333 3.60 16.76 -7.99
CA GLU A 333 3.44 15.74 -6.93
C GLU A 333 2.50 14.63 -7.39
N LEU A 334 1.35 14.97 -8.00
CA LEU A 334 0.45 14.00 -8.61
C LEU A 334 1.14 13.17 -9.69
N ALA A 335 1.84 13.80 -10.62
CA ALA A 335 2.50 13.08 -11.70
C ALA A 335 3.66 12.18 -11.20
N ALA A 336 4.36 12.58 -10.14
CA ALA A 336 5.32 11.73 -9.46
C ALA A 336 4.62 10.53 -8.80
N ALA A 337 3.51 10.77 -8.10
CA ALA A 337 2.72 9.73 -7.45
C ALA A 337 2.11 8.74 -8.44
N THR A 338 1.61 9.18 -9.61
CA THR A 338 1.12 8.27 -10.65
C THR A 338 2.21 7.31 -11.12
N ARG A 339 3.47 7.76 -11.19
CA ARG A 339 4.62 6.91 -11.53
C ARG A 339 4.99 5.95 -10.40
N SER A 340 4.89 6.39 -9.14
CA SER A 340 5.04 5.52 -7.97
C SER A 340 3.97 4.42 -7.92
N VAL A 341 2.72 4.75 -8.26
CA VAL A 341 1.61 3.80 -8.38
C VAL A 341 1.89 2.75 -9.46
N ALA A 342 2.43 3.16 -10.60
CA ALA A 342 2.88 2.22 -11.64
C ALA A 342 4.03 1.30 -11.16
N GLY A 343 4.82 1.75 -10.18
CA GLY A 343 5.83 0.94 -9.49
C GLY A 343 5.31 0.08 -8.33
N GLY A 344 3.98 0.07 -8.08
CA GLY A 344 3.35 -0.72 -7.02
C GLY A 344 3.26 -0.03 -5.66
N ASP A 345 3.61 1.25 -5.54
CA ASP A 345 3.48 2.02 -4.31
C ASP A 345 2.19 2.85 -4.32
N PHE A 346 1.18 2.38 -3.58
CA PHE A 346 -0.17 2.98 -3.53
C PHE A 346 -0.37 3.97 -2.38
N ARG A 347 0.71 4.44 -1.74
CA ARG A 347 0.59 5.37 -0.60
C ARG A 347 -0.14 6.67 -1.01
N PRO A 348 -1.05 7.17 -0.16
CA PRO A 348 -1.78 8.39 -0.45
C PRO A 348 -0.85 9.59 -0.48
N ILE A 349 -1.09 10.49 -1.43
CA ILE A 349 -0.42 11.79 -1.46
C ILE A 349 -1.11 12.74 -0.48
N LYS A 350 -0.36 13.75 -0.02
CA LYS A 350 -0.90 14.77 0.87
C LYS A 350 -2.04 15.53 0.18
N ASP A 351 -3.19 15.60 0.85
CA ASP A 351 -4.34 16.33 0.33
C ASP A 351 -3.99 17.81 0.13
N TYR A 352 -4.26 18.29 -1.08
CA TYR A 352 -4.17 19.70 -1.39
C TYR A 352 -5.33 20.43 -0.68
N SER A 353 -4.99 21.41 0.16
CA SER A 353 -5.96 22.07 1.06
C SER A 353 -6.89 23.08 0.37
N GLY A 354 -6.77 23.29 -0.95
CA GLY A 354 -7.67 24.16 -1.70
C GLY A 354 -8.95 23.45 -2.14
N ARG A 355 -10.04 24.22 -2.24
CA ARG A 355 -11.35 23.75 -2.72
C ARG A 355 -11.50 23.84 -4.25
N ASP A 356 -10.39 23.93 -4.98
CA ASP A 356 -10.35 24.02 -6.44
C ASP A 356 -10.34 22.64 -7.11
N GLU A 357 -10.23 22.63 -8.43
CA GLU A 357 -10.14 21.44 -9.27
C GLU A 357 -8.92 20.57 -8.91
N LEU A 358 -7.84 21.17 -8.41
CA LEU A 358 -6.66 20.43 -7.93
C LEU A 358 -6.98 19.65 -6.65
N GLY A 359 -7.80 20.24 -5.77
CA GLY A 359 -8.34 19.54 -4.59
C GLY A 359 -9.24 18.36 -4.97
N VAL A 360 -10.08 18.50 -6.00
CA VAL A 360 -10.89 17.37 -6.51
C VAL A 360 -9.99 16.28 -7.09
N LEU A 361 -9.01 16.65 -7.92
CA LEU A 361 -8.11 15.70 -8.57
C LEU A 361 -7.26 14.91 -7.56
N THR A 362 -6.74 15.56 -6.52
CA THR A 362 -5.99 14.87 -5.46
C THR A 362 -6.87 13.91 -4.67
N ARG A 363 -8.12 14.28 -4.34
CA ARG A 363 -9.08 13.36 -3.70
C ARG A 363 -9.46 12.18 -4.61
N SER A 364 -9.73 12.42 -5.89
CA SER A 364 -10.02 11.36 -6.86
C SER A 364 -8.83 10.42 -7.07
N PHE A 365 -7.61 10.96 -7.11
CA PHE A 365 -6.39 10.16 -7.17
C PHE A 365 -6.24 9.28 -5.93
N ASN A 366 -6.37 9.87 -4.73
CA ASN A 366 -6.30 9.14 -3.46
C ASN A 366 -7.42 8.08 -3.32
N ALA A 367 -8.60 8.33 -3.88
CA ALA A 367 -9.68 7.34 -3.94
C ALA A 367 -9.33 6.17 -4.87
N MET A 368 -8.80 6.47 -6.08
CA MET A 368 -8.36 5.46 -7.04
C MET A 368 -7.21 4.60 -6.48
N THR A 369 -6.21 5.20 -5.84
CA THR A 369 -5.08 4.43 -5.26
C THR A 369 -5.53 3.54 -4.12
N ARG A 370 -6.51 3.99 -3.31
CA ARG A 370 -7.16 3.16 -2.29
C ARG A 370 -7.90 1.98 -2.90
N GLN A 371 -8.69 2.21 -3.96
CA GLN A 371 -9.39 1.14 -4.69
C GLN A 371 -8.42 0.12 -5.31
N LEU A 372 -7.31 0.59 -5.89
CA LEU A 372 -6.26 -0.29 -6.42
C LEU A 372 -5.60 -1.14 -5.32
N GLN A 373 -5.31 -0.52 -4.17
CA GLN A 373 -4.74 -1.23 -3.03
C GLN A 373 -5.73 -2.29 -2.48
N GLU A 374 -7.02 -1.94 -2.36
CA GLU A 374 -8.08 -2.87 -1.97
C GLU A 374 -8.21 -4.02 -2.98
N ALA A 375 -8.30 -3.73 -4.27
CA ALA A 375 -8.41 -4.74 -5.32
C ALA A 375 -7.20 -5.69 -5.34
N ARG A 376 -5.99 -5.17 -5.13
CA ARG A 376 -4.78 -6.00 -5.01
C ARG A 376 -4.81 -6.87 -3.76
N SER A 377 -5.18 -6.31 -2.61
CA SER A 377 -5.29 -7.09 -1.36
C SER A 377 -6.33 -8.20 -1.47
N LEU A 378 -7.44 -7.95 -2.17
CA LEU A 378 -8.47 -8.94 -2.46
C LEU A 378 -7.96 -10.04 -3.40
N ALA A 379 -7.20 -9.66 -4.43
CA ALA A 379 -6.59 -10.64 -5.33
C ALA A 379 -5.56 -11.52 -4.60
N GLU A 380 -4.72 -10.93 -3.75
CA GLU A 380 -3.76 -11.65 -2.91
C GLU A 380 -4.48 -12.57 -1.92
N SER A 381 -5.58 -12.13 -1.29
CA SER A 381 -6.37 -13.00 -0.40
C SER A 381 -7.02 -14.17 -1.13
N ASN A 382 -7.57 -13.95 -2.33
CA ASN A 382 -8.14 -15.02 -3.16
C ASN A 382 -7.07 -16.04 -3.58
N GLN A 383 -5.86 -15.57 -3.89
CA GLN A 383 -4.75 -16.45 -4.24
C GLN A 383 -4.36 -17.34 -3.05
N HIS A 384 -4.24 -16.78 -1.85
CA HIS A 384 -3.99 -17.56 -0.63
C HIS A 384 -5.13 -18.51 -0.27
N GLU A 385 -6.38 -18.14 -0.56
CA GLU A 385 -7.54 -19.03 -0.35
C GLU A 385 -7.50 -20.22 -1.31
N LEU A 386 -7.19 -20.00 -2.59
CA LEU A 386 -6.98 -21.06 -3.57
C LEU A 386 -5.84 -22.00 -3.19
N GLU A 387 -4.70 -21.46 -2.73
CA GLU A 387 -3.58 -22.25 -2.21
C GLU A 387 -4.01 -23.11 -1.02
N ARG A 388 -4.74 -22.55 -0.05
CA ARG A 388 -5.28 -23.30 1.09
C ARG A 388 -6.25 -24.40 0.65
N VAL A 389 -7.10 -24.14 -0.33
CA VAL A 389 -8.03 -25.15 -0.88
C VAL A 389 -7.25 -26.28 -1.55
N ASN A 390 -6.24 -25.95 -2.38
CA ASN A 390 -5.41 -26.97 -3.03
C ASN A 390 -4.63 -27.81 -2.01
N THR A 391 -3.94 -27.20 -1.04
CA THR A 391 -3.23 -27.94 0.02
C THR A 391 -4.20 -28.79 0.86
N ARG A 392 -5.43 -28.29 1.10
CA ARG A 392 -6.47 -29.08 1.79
C ARG A 392 -6.91 -30.27 0.95
N LEU A 393 -7.12 -30.12 -0.36
CA LEU A 393 -7.47 -31.22 -1.25
C LEU A 393 -6.34 -32.25 -1.35
N GLU A 394 -5.09 -31.81 -1.47
CA GLU A 394 -3.91 -32.68 -1.46
C GLU A 394 -3.80 -33.47 -0.15
N SER A 395 -4.02 -32.82 1.00
CA SER A 395 -4.03 -33.48 2.30
C SER A 395 -5.17 -34.50 2.45
N VAL A 396 -6.37 -34.18 1.96
CA VAL A 396 -7.50 -35.11 1.94
C VAL A 396 -7.19 -36.32 1.06
N LEU A 397 -6.67 -36.10 -0.15
CA LEU A 397 -6.28 -37.18 -1.06
C LEU A 397 -5.17 -38.06 -0.46
N ALA A 398 -4.16 -37.46 0.16
CA ALA A 398 -3.03 -38.17 0.78
C ALA A 398 -3.43 -39.02 1.99
N ASN A 399 -4.46 -38.64 2.75
CA ASN A 399 -4.92 -39.36 3.94
C ASN A 399 -6.12 -40.29 3.69
N LEU A 400 -6.63 -40.39 2.46
CA LEU A 400 -7.65 -41.38 2.13
C LEU A 400 -7.06 -42.80 2.17
N ASP A 401 -7.77 -43.71 2.84
CA ASP A 401 -7.38 -45.13 2.92
C ASP A 401 -7.59 -45.87 1.60
N ALA A 402 -8.61 -45.49 0.84
CA ALA A 402 -8.83 -45.99 -0.51
C ALA A 402 -7.77 -45.46 -1.49
N GLY A 403 -7.39 -46.31 -2.43
CA GLY A 403 -6.53 -45.93 -3.54
C GLY A 403 -7.30 -45.13 -4.58
N VAL A 404 -6.79 -43.97 -4.98
CA VAL A 404 -7.36 -43.10 -6.00
C VAL A 404 -6.31 -42.89 -7.09
N LEU A 405 -6.68 -43.21 -8.33
CA LEU A 405 -5.90 -42.95 -9.54
C LEU A 405 -6.72 -42.08 -10.48
N VAL A 406 -6.09 -41.05 -11.03
CA VAL A 406 -6.65 -40.24 -12.12
C VAL A 406 -5.86 -40.58 -13.38
N LEU A 407 -6.57 -40.90 -14.45
CA LEU A 407 -6.02 -41.18 -15.77
C LEU A 407 -6.40 -40.06 -16.74
N ASP A 408 -5.51 -39.78 -17.68
CA ASP A 408 -5.79 -38.89 -18.80
C ASP A 408 -6.62 -39.58 -19.92
N VAL A 409 -6.87 -38.83 -20.99
CA VAL A 409 -7.57 -39.29 -22.21
C VAL A 409 -6.95 -40.51 -22.86
N ASP A 410 -5.64 -40.70 -22.70
CA ASP A 410 -4.87 -41.82 -23.27
C ASP A 410 -4.68 -42.96 -22.26
N GLN A 411 -5.44 -42.96 -21.15
CA GLN A 411 -5.37 -43.93 -20.04
C GLN A 411 -4.00 -44.01 -19.36
N ARG A 412 -3.27 -42.88 -19.34
CA ARG A 412 -2.00 -42.75 -18.61
C ARG A 412 -2.23 -42.14 -17.24
N LEU A 413 -1.42 -42.57 -16.28
CA LEU A 413 -1.54 -42.11 -14.89
C LEU A 413 -1.20 -40.63 -14.75
N SER A 414 -2.16 -39.80 -14.35
CA SER A 414 -1.99 -38.37 -14.10
C SER A 414 -1.80 -38.05 -12.62
N LEU A 415 -2.50 -38.76 -11.73
CA LEU A 415 -2.42 -38.58 -10.28
C LEU A 415 -2.62 -39.92 -9.57
N ALA A 416 -1.85 -40.16 -8.51
CA ALA A 416 -2.05 -41.28 -7.59
C ALA A 416 -1.96 -40.77 -6.16
N ASN A 417 -2.86 -41.22 -5.29
CA ASN A 417 -2.77 -40.89 -3.87
C ASN A 417 -1.93 -41.91 -3.08
N ARG A 418 -1.54 -41.56 -1.86
CA ARG A 418 -0.80 -42.47 -0.96
C ARG A 418 -1.55 -43.75 -0.60
N GLY A 419 -2.89 -43.71 -0.61
CA GLY A 419 -3.72 -44.92 -0.47
C GLY A 419 -3.44 -45.93 -1.58
N ALA A 420 -3.30 -45.47 -2.82
CA ALA A 420 -3.04 -46.32 -3.97
C ALA A 420 -1.66 -46.98 -3.91
N GLU A 421 -0.63 -46.22 -3.48
CA GLU A 421 0.73 -46.74 -3.29
C GLU A 421 0.77 -47.83 -2.22
N ARG A 422 0.04 -47.63 -1.12
CA ARG A 422 -0.02 -48.56 0.01
C ARG A 422 -0.74 -49.87 -0.33
N ILE A 423 -1.85 -49.80 -1.05
CA ILE A 423 -2.64 -50.97 -1.44
C ILE A 423 -1.91 -51.76 -2.53
N LEU A 424 -1.33 -51.08 -3.53
CA LEU A 424 -0.60 -51.73 -4.63
C LEU A 424 0.85 -52.12 -4.25
N GLY A 425 1.37 -51.62 -3.14
CA GLY A 425 2.72 -51.93 -2.65
C GLY A 425 3.84 -51.36 -3.52
N ALA A 426 3.59 -50.25 -4.23
CA ALA A 426 4.54 -49.64 -5.16
C ALA A 426 4.47 -48.11 -5.12
N GLU A 427 5.60 -47.46 -5.33
CA GLU A 427 5.69 -46.00 -5.42
C GLU A 427 5.21 -45.54 -6.81
N LEU A 428 4.03 -44.93 -6.87
CA LEU A 428 3.35 -44.56 -8.11
C LEU A 428 3.72 -43.16 -8.58
N GLY A 429 4.30 -42.33 -7.69
CA GLY A 429 4.82 -41.00 -8.04
C GLY A 429 5.90 -41.01 -9.13
N SER A 430 6.71 -42.07 -9.22
CA SER A 430 7.73 -42.25 -10.26
C SER A 430 7.19 -42.79 -11.59
N LEU A 431 5.92 -43.22 -11.61
CA LEU A 431 5.25 -43.87 -12.74
C LEU A 431 4.16 -42.98 -13.37
N LEU A 432 4.13 -41.69 -13.02
CA LEU A 432 3.26 -40.70 -13.66
C LEU A 432 3.53 -40.64 -15.18
N GLY A 433 2.46 -40.63 -15.98
CA GLY A 433 2.49 -40.64 -17.45
C GLY A 433 2.58 -42.04 -18.07
N GLN A 434 2.70 -43.11 -17.29
CA GLN A 434 2.69 -44.49 -17.80
C GLN A 434 1.26 -45.04 -17.97
N PRO A 435 1.04 -45.95 -18.95
CA PRO A 435 -0.26 -46.59 -19.14
C PRO A 435 -0.59 -47.53 -17.98
N LEU A 436 -1.90 -47.73 -17.72
CA LEU A 436 -2.42 -48.61 -16.66
C LEU A 436 -1.80 -50.04 -16.68
N ALA A 437 -1.47 -50.55 -17.87
CA ALA A 437 -0.85 -51.87 -18.04
C ALA A 437 0.57 -51.99 -17.46
N ALA A 438 1.30 -50.88 -17.37
CA ALA A 438 2.67 -50.84 -16.85
C ALA A 438 2.71 -50.72 -15.32
N LEU A 439 1.56 -50.50 -14.68
CA LEU A 439 1.49 -50.37 -13.23
C LEU A 439 1.55 -51.76 -12.54
N PRO A 440 2.38 -51.90 -11.50
CA PRO A 440 2.51 -53.16 -10.76
C PRO A 440 1.18 -53.59 -10.14
N GLY A 441 0.85 -54.88 -10.26
CA GLY A 441 -0.42 -55.46 -9.77
C GLY A 441 -1.63 -55.22 -10.68
N LEU A 442 -1.71 -54.06 -11.35
CA LEU A 442 -2.87 -53.69 -12.19
C LEU A 442 -2.77 -54.15 -13.66
N GLY A 443 -1.57 -54.51 -14.13
CA GLY A 443 -1.35 -55.02 -15.50
C GLY A 443 -2.32 -56.13 -15.94
N PRO A 444 -2.55 -57.19 -15.15
CA PRO A 444 -3.50 -58.25 -15.49
C PRO A 444 -4.98 -57.81 -15.49
N LEU A 445 -5.30 -56.73 -14.77
CA LEU A 445 -6.66 -56.21 -14.59
C LEU A 445 -7.03 -55.14 -15.62
N GLU A 446 -6.05 -54.54 -16.28
CA GLU A 446 -6.19 -53.51 -17.32
C GLU A 446 -7.26 -53.82 -18.38
N PRO A 447 -7.30 -55.02 -19.03
CA PRO A 447 -8.31 -55.30 -20.05
C PRO A 447 -9.74 -55.34 -19.48
N GLN A 448 -9.89 -55.76 -18.22
CA GLN A 448 -11.19 -55.82 -17.55
C GLN A 448 -11.67 -54.44 -17.10
N ILE A 449 -10.74 -53.59 -16.65
CA ILE A 449 -11.00 -52.18 -16.31
C ILE A 449 -11.36 -51.38 -17.57
N ARG A 450 -10.63 -51.57 -18.67
CA ARG A 450 -10.95 -50.94 -19.97
C ARG A 450 -12.32 -51.36 -20.48
N ALA A 451 -12.67 -52.65 -20.39
CA ALA A 451 -13.99 -53.13 -20.76
C ALA A 451 -15.10 -52.46 -19.93
N ALA A 452 -14.87 -52.25 -18.62
CA ALA A 452 -15.82 -51.58 -17.74
C ALA A 452 -16.04 -50.09 -18.10
N PHE A 453 -14.97 -49.36 -18.45
CA PHE A 453 -15.09 -47.98 -18.93
C PHE A 453 -15.78 -47.87 -20.29
N ASN A 454 -15.53 -48.82 -21.20
CA ASN A 454 -16.22 -48.87 -22.50
C ASN A 454 -17.74 -49.09 -22.33
N GLU A 455 -18.12 -49.99 -21.42
CA GLU A 455 -19.52 -50.28 -21.10
C GLU A 455 -20.21 -49.09 -20.44
N GLN A 456 -19.54 -48.40 -19.50
CA GLN A 456 -20.03 -47.15 -18.91
C GLN A 456 -20.27 -46.08 -19.96
N THR A 457 -19.31 -45.87 -20.87
CA THR A 457 -19.44 -44.88 -21.95
C THR A 457 -20.65 -45.18 -22.85
N ALA A 458 -21.01 -46.45 -23.02
CA ALA A 458 -22.17 -46.88 -23.79
C ALA A 458 -23.52 -46.79 -23.03
N THR A 459 -23.52 -46.89 -21.70
CA THR A 459 -24.74 -46.95 -20.87
C THR A 459 -25.08 -45.65 -20.14
N GLY A 460 -24.17 -44.67 -20.10
CA GLY A 460 -24.36 -43.35 -19.50
C GLY A 460 -23.42 -43.07 -18.32
N PRO A 461 -23.47 -41.87 -17.71
CA PRO A 461 -22.48 -41.36 -16.74
C PRO A 461 -22.60 -41.99 -15.33
N VAL A 462 -23.01 -43.24 -15.23
CA VAL A 462 -23.14 -43.96 -13.95
C VAL A 462 -21.82 -44.66 -13.65
N ALA A 463 -21.26 -44.45 -12.46
CA ALA A 463 -20.03 -45.10 -12.02
C ALA A 463 -20.18 -46.63 -12.04
N TRP A 464 -19.17 -47.35 -12.55
CA TRP A 464 -19.15 -48.82 -12.51
C TRP A 464 -18.41 -49.31 -11.27
N GLN A 465 -18.74 -50.52 -10.81
CA GLN A 465 -18.10 -51.15 -9.65
C GLN A 465 -17.89 -52.65 -9.94
N ARG A 466 -16.68 -53.15 -9.72
CA ARG A 466 -16.32 -54.57 -9.89
C ARG A 466 -15.36 -55.03 -8.81
N GLN A 467 -15.42 -56.33 -8.49
CA GLN A 467 -14.49 -56.99 -7.58
C GLN A 467 -13.40 -57.67 -8.38
N PHE A 468 -12.15 -57.51 -7.97
CA PHE A 468 -10.99 -58.09 -8.62
C PHE A 468 -10.13 -58.83 -7.59
N GLY A 469 -9.69 -60.03 -7.93
CA GLY A 469 -8.66 -60.75 -7.17
C GLY A 469 -7.28 -60.29 -7.61
N LEU A 470 -6.45 -59.90 -6.66
CA LEU A 470 -5.06 -59.52 -6.87
C LEU A 470 -4.18 -60.58 -6.17
N SER A 471 -3.67 -61.52 -6.96
CA SER A 471 -2.67 -62.48 -6.51
C SER A 471 -1.32 -61.77 -6.48
N VAL A 472 -0.86 -61.39 -5.29
CA VAL A 472 0.48 -60.83 -5.13
C VAL A 472 1.47 -61.99 -5.15
N ASP A 473 2.22 -62.11 -6.22
CA ASP A 473 3.22 -63.16 -6.40
C ASP A 473 4.38 -62.95 -5.40
N PRO A 474 4.54 -63.80 -4.36
CA PRO A 474 5.51 -63.55 -3.28
C PRO A 474 6.97 -63.64 -3.74
N ALA A 475 7.22 -64.15 -4.96
CA ALA A 475 8.56 -64.36 -5.52
C ALA A 475 9.24 -63.08 -6.08
N ARG A 476 8.51 -61.97 -6.28
CA ARG A 476 9.08 -60.72 -6.84
C ARG A 476 9.60 -59.71 -5.81
N ALA A 477 9.38 -59.94 -4.52
CA ALA A 477 9.93 -59.08 -3.45
C ALA A 477 11.44 -59.31 -3.19
N GLY A 478 12.06 -60.32 -3.82
CA GLY A 478 13.45 -60.71 -3.57
C GLY A 478 14.51 -60.17 -4.55
N ALA A 479 14.16 -59.31 -5.51
CA ALA A 479 15.11 -58.86 -6.53
C ALA A 479 14.98 -57.37 -6.85
N GLY A 480 15.48 -56.52 -5.95
CA GLY A 480 15.64 -55.08 -6.15
C GLY A 480 16.46 -54.49 -5.00
N GLY A 481 17.51 -53.72 -5.33
CA GLY A 481 18.59 -53.37 -4.40
C GLY A 481 18.24 -52.40 -3.26
N ALA A 482 19.04 -52.52 -2.20
CA ALA A 482 19.50 -51.58 -1.15
C ALA A 482 18.59 -50.52 -0.49
N ASP A 483 17.39 -50.19 -0.97
CA ASP A 483 16.51 -49.19 -0.31
C ASP A 483 15.06 -49.69 -0.19
N ALA A 484 14.87 -50.81 0.52
CA ALA A 484 13.53 -51.32 0.83
C ALA A 484 13.03 -50.70 2.15
N GLY A 485 11.90 -50.00 2.08
CA GLY A 485 11.09 -49.60 3.24
C GLY A 485 10.65 -50.81 4.10
N PRO A 486 9.91 -50.56 5.20
CA PRO A 486 9.66 -51.57 6.22
C PRO A 486 9.05 -52.85 5.61
N ALA A 487 9.60 -53.99 6.04
CA ALA A 487 9.25 -55.32 5.55
C ALA A 487 7.72 -55.53 5.54
N PRO A 488 7.16 -56.15 4.48
CA PRO A 488 5.73 -56.43 4.41
C PRO A 488 5.33 -57.38 5.55
N ASP A 489 4.21 -57.04 6.18
CA ASP A 489 3.61 -57.78 7.29
C ASP A 489 3.34 -59.25 6.89
N PRO A 490 3.94 -60.26 7.57
CA PRO A 490 3.83 -61.67 7.23
C PRO A 490 2.43 -62.26 7.50
N THR A 491 1.47 -61.45 7.94
CA THR A 491 0.09 -61.87 8.22
C THR A 491 -0.86 -61.79 7.02
N ARG A 492 -0.44 -61.28 5.85
CA ARG A 492 -1.33 -61.13 4.69
C ARG A 492 -1.43 -62.43 3.86
N PRO A 493 -2.61 -63.08 3.79
CA PRO A 493 -2.82 -64.20 2.87
C PRO A 493 -2.67 -63.73 1.41
N GLY A 494 -2.09 -64.57 0.55
CA GLY A 494 -1.66 -64.23 -0.82
C GLY A 494 -2.75 -63.91 -1.85
N ASP A 495 -3.98 -63.63 -1.42
CA ASP A 495 -5.12 -63.32 -2.29
C ASP A 495 -5.80 -62.04 -1.78
N GLN A 496 -5.39 -60.88 -2.29
CA GLN A 496 -6.05 -59.60 -1.99
C GLN A 496 -7.31 -59.48 -2.86
N THR A 497 -8.44 -59.08 -2.27
CA THR A 497 -9.66 -58.75 -3.03
C THR A 497 -9.87 -57.25 -3.04
N LEU A 498 -9.76 -56.65 -4.22
CA LEU A 498 -9.96 -55.22 -4.43
C LEU A 498 -11.37 -54.95 -4.94
N LEU A 499 -12.04 -53.98 -4.33
CA LEU A 499 -13.26 -53.39 -4.87
C LEU A 499 -12.89 -52.15 -5.67
N VAL A 500 -13.00 -52.22 -7.00
CA VAL A 500 -12.62 -51.12 -7.89
C VAL A 500 -13.86 -50.45 -8.44
N ARG A 501 -13.88 -49.12 -8.40
CA ARG A 501 -14.90 -48.24 -8.96
C ARG A 501 -14.26 -47.32 -10.00
N GLY A 502 -14.94 -47.13 -11.12
CA GLY A 502 -14.49 -46.21 -12.16
C GLY A 502 -15.57 -45.24 -12.58
N SER A 503 -15.17 -43.99 -12.83
CA SER A 503 -16.04 -42.94 -13.36
C SER A 503 -15.29 -41.98 -14.25
N VAL A 504 -15.98 -41.37 -15.22
CA VAL A 504 -15.43 -40.27 -16.02
C VAL A 504 -15.36 -39.01 -15.17
N LEU A 505 -14.24 -38.29 -15.24
CA LEU A 505 -14.02 -37.06 -14.48
C LEU A 505 -14.87 -35.92 -15.08
N PRO A 506 -15.77 -35.29 -14.30
CA PRO A 506 -16.60 -34.19 -14.81
C PRO A 506 -15.76 -32.94 -15.08
N GLY A 507 -15.88 -32.38 -16.29
CA GLY A 507 -15.21 -31.14 -16.69
C GLY A 507 -13.92 -31.32 -17.50
N GLN A 508 -13.36 -32.53 -17.58
CA GLN A 508 -12.31 -32.88 -18.54
C GLN A 508 -12.80 -34.01 -19.45
N PRO A 509 -13.13 -33.74 -20.73
CA PRO A 509 -13.60 -34.78 -21.64
C PRO A 509 -12.53 -35.86 -21.80
N GLY A 510 -12.83 -37.07 -21.31
CA GLY A 510 -11.99 -38.26 -21.41
C GLY A 510 -11.00 -38.51 -20.27
N GLY A 511 -11.01 -37.72 -19.19
CA GLY A 511 -10.30 -38.09 -17.96
C GLY A 511 -11.06 -39.18 -17.19
N TYR A 512 -10.36 -40.16 -16.62
CA TYR A 512 -10.97 -41.25 -15.85
C TYR A 512 -10.48 -41.22 -14.39
N VAL A 513 -11.37 -41.51 -13.45
CA VAL A 513 -11.01 -41.72 -12.03
C VAL A 513 -11.28 -43.16 -11.67
N ILE A 514 -10.29 -43.80 -11.06
CA ILE A 514 -10.38 -45.14 -10.51
C ILE A 514 -10.19 -45.03 -9.01
N VAL A 515 -11.15 -45.55 -8.24
CA VAL A 515 -11.06 -45.67 -6.78
C VAL A 515 -11.09 -47.14 -6.43
N PHE A 516 -10.17 -47.62 -5.60
CA PHE A 516 -10.13 -49.02 -5.17
C PHE A 516 -9.87 -49.17 -3.68
N ASP A 517 -10.50 -50.19 -3.10
CA ASP A 517 -10.46 -50.47 -1.67
C ASP A 517 -10.11 -51.95 -1.43
N ASP A 518 -9.33 -52.23 -0.39
CA ASP A 518 -8.96 -53.60 -0.01
C ASP A 518 -10.05 -54.17 0.93
N ILE A 519 -10.92 -54.99 0.37
CA ILE A 519 -12.05 -55.60 1.09
C ILE A 519 -11.72 -56.98 1.66
N SER A 520 -10.46 -57.42 1.60
CA SER A 520 -10.04 -58.76 2.03
C SER A 520 -10.39 -59.03 3.50
N GLY A 521 -10.14 -58.05 4.38
CA GLY A 521 -10.48 -58.14 5.81
C GLY A 521 -11.99 -58.18 6.06
N LEU A 522 -12.76 -57.39 5.31
CA LEU A 522 -14.22 -57.35 5.43
C LEU A 522 -14.86 -58.67 4.98
N LEU A 523 -14.39 -59.25 3.87
CA LEU A 523 -14.84 -60.57 3.40
C LEU A 523 -14.45 -61.68 4.40
N GLY A 524 -13.27 -61.60 5.01
CA GLY A 524 -12.86 -62.50 6.10
C GLY A 524 -13.80 -62.44 7.31
N ALA A 525 -14.14 -61.22 7.77
CA ALA A 525 -15.07 -61.00 8.88
C ALA A 525 -16.49 -61.50 8.56
N GLN A 526 -16.99 -61.24 7.35
CA GLN A 526 -18.31 -61.71 6.91
C GLN A 526 -18.38 -63.25 6.88
N ARG A 527 -17.32 -63.92 6.41
CA ARG A 527 -17.21 -65.39 6.45
C ARG A 527 -17.22 -65.91 7.88
N ALA A 528 -16.52 -65.27 8.82
CA ALA A 528 -16.51 -65.66 10.22
C ALA A 528 -17.89 -65.56 10.89
N LEU A 529 -18.66 -64.50 10.59
CA LEU A 529 -20.03 -64.33 11.08
C LEU A 529 -20.98 -65.40 10.52
N ALA A 530 -20.93 -65.64 9.21
CA ALA A 530 -21.73 -66.67 8.57
C ALA A 530 -21.41 -68.07 9.12
N TRP A 531 -20.12 -68.36 9.37
CA TRP A 531 -19.69 -69.62 9.96
C TRP A 531 -20.19 -69.81 11.39
N SER A 532 -20.29 -68.71 12.17
CA SER A 532 -20.80 -68.73 13.54
C SER A 532 -22.31 -69.05 13.60
N GLU A 533 -23.09 -68.53 12.64
CA GLU A 533 -24.51 -68.84 12.50
C GLU A 533 -24.75 -70.29 12.07
N VAL A 534 -24.00 -70.76 11.07
CA VAL A 534 -24.07 -72.12 10.55
C VAL A 534 -23.74 -73.13 11.66
N ALA A 535 -22.68 -72.90 12.43
CA ALA A 535 -22.27 -73.77 13.53
C ALA A 535 -23.32 -73.88 14.65
N ARG A 536 -24.00 -72.77 15.00
CA ARG A 536 -25.10 -72.78 15.99
C ARG A 536 -26.25 -73.67 15.54
N ARG A 537 -26.65 -73.53 14.27
CA ARG A 537 -27.77 -74.29 13.71
C ARG A 537 -27.46 -75.78 13.64
N LEU A 538 -26.30 -76.14 13.13
CA LEU A 538 -25.80 -77.52 13.09
C LEU A 538 -25.73 -78.14 14.49
N ALA A 539 -25.23 -77.42 15.49
CA ALA A 539 -25.14 -77.96 16.85
C ALA A 539 -26.51 -78.29 17.45
N HIS A 540 -27.53 -77.46 17.22
CA HIS A 540 -28.89 -77.75 17.63
C HIS A 540 -29.51 -78.92 16.83
N GLU A 541 -29.29 -78.94 15.52
CA GLU A 541 -29.84 -79.99 14.65
C GLU A 541 -29.20 -81.37 14.89
N ILE A 542 -27.94 -81.45 15.35
CA ILE A 542 -27.26 -82.70 15.72
C ILE A 542 -27.62 -83.16 17.14
N LYS A 543 -27.85 -82.26 18.10
CA LYS A 543 -28.30 -82.63 19.46
C LYS A 543 -29.69 -83.28 19.48
N ASN A 544 -30.56 -82.84 18.58
CA ASN A 544 -31.93 -83.32 18.45
C ASN A 544 -32.05 -84.82 18.17
N PRO A 545 -31.28 -85.44 17.25
CA PRO A 545 -31.28 -86.90 17.05
C PRO A 545 -30.46 -87.64 18.11
N LEU A 546 -29.42 -87.04 18.69
CA LEU A 546 -28.58 -87.73 19.69
C LEU A 546 -29.36 -88.04 20.99
N THR A 547 -30.20 -87.13 21.47
CA THR A 547 -30.91 -87.32 22.75
C THR A 547 -31.92 -88.50 22.70
N PRO A 548 -32.75 -88.66 21.66
CA PRO A 548 -33.60 -89.84 21.51
C PRO A 548 -32.82 -91.13 21.27
N ILE A 549 -31.67 -91.10 20.57
CA ILE A 549 -30.81 -92.29 20.40
C ILE A 549 -30.30 -92.77 21.76
N GLN A 550 -29.84 -91.85 22.61
CA GLN A 550 -29.42 -92.16 23.97
C GLN A 550 -30.57 -92.76 24.79
N LEU A 551 -31.73 -92.09 24.82
CA LEU A 551 -32.91 -92.57 25.57
C LEU A 551 -33.44 -93.91 25.05
N ALA A 552 -33.41 -94.14 23.73
CA ALA A 552 -33.83 -95.40 23.13
C ALA A 552 -32.88 -96.54 23.53
N ALA A 553 -31.57 -96.28 23.53
CA ALA A 553 -30.56 -97.20 24.03
C ALA A 553 -30.82 -97.51 25.52
N GLU A 554 -30.81 -96.51 26.40
CA GLU A 554 -31.06 -96.67 27.85
C GLU A 554 -32.37 -97.43 28.13
N ARG A 555 -33.43 -97.12 27.38
CA ARG A 555 -34.72 -97.82 27.48
C ARG A 555 -34.65 -99.27 26.99
N MET A 556 -33.89 -99.57 25.94
CA MET A 556 -33.68 -100.95 25.49
C MET A 556 -32.95 -101.75 26.56
N ALA A 557 -31.86 -101.22 27.12
CA ALA A 557 -31.20 -101.86 28.26
C ALA A 557 -32.20 -102.09 29.40
N HIS A 558 -32.89 -101.06 29.86
CA HIS A 558 -33.80 -101.19 31.01
C HIS A 558 -34.99 -102.13 30.78
N LYS A 559 -35.62 -102.16 29.60
CA LYS A 559 -36.82 -102.98 29.35
C LYS A 559 -36.53 -104.45 29.02
N LEU A 560 -35.39 -104.73 28.38
CA LEU A 560 -35.06 -106.06 27.89
C LEU A 560 -34.08 -106.81 28.80
N HIS A 561 -33.40 -106.13 29.75
CA HIS A 561 -32.46 -106.76 30.68
C HIS A 561 -33.07 -107.97 31.40
N ASP A 562 -34.27 -107.82 31.96
CA ASP A 562 -34.94 -108.88 32.73
C ASP A 562 -35.67 -109.93 31.86
N ARG A 563 -35.65 -109.78 30.53
CA ARG A 563 -36.41 -110.63 29.60
C ARG A 563 -35.53 -111.53 28.73
N LEU A 564 -34.21 -111.39 28.84
CA LEU A 564 -33.24 -112.12 28.02
C LEU A 564 -32.44 -113.12 28.87
N PRO A 565 -31.98 -114.23 28.30
CA PRO A 565 -31.02 -115.12 28.95
C PRO A 565 -29.73 -114.37 29.35
N PRO A 566 -29.00 -114.80 30.40
CA PRO A 566 -27.82 -114.09 30.92
C PRO A 566 -26.78 -113.66 29.87
N PRO A 567 -26.33 -114.51 28.91
CA PRO A 567 -25.33 -114.10 27.94
C PRO A 567 -25.84 -113.02 26.96
N ASP A 568 -27.13 -113.06 26.60
CA ASP A 568 -27.75 -112.08 25.71
C ASP A 568 -28.03 -110.76 26.43
N ALA A 569 -28.38 -110.80 27.72
CA ALA A 569 -28.59 -109.63 28.57
C ALA A 569 -27.27 -108.85 28.80
N GLU A 570 -26.15 -109.56 29.02
CA GLU A 570 -24.83 -108.95 29.17
C GLU A 570 -24.33 -108.33 27.85
N LEU A 571 -24.55 -109.02 26.73
CA LEU A 571 -24.25 -108.49 25.39
C LEU A 571 -25.08 -107.24 25.08
N LEU A 572 -26.38 -107.24 25.41
CA LEU A 572 -27.26 -106.07 25.27
C LEU A 572 -26.76 -104.90 26.13
N ALA A 573 -26.42 -105.16 27.40
CA ALA A 573 -25.92 -104.13 28.32
C ALA A 573 -24.63 -103.49 27.79
N LYS A 574 -23.67 -104.31 27.34
CA LYS A 574 -22.40 -103.84 26.75
C LYS A 574 -22.62 -102.99 25.50
N ASN A 575 -23.47 -103.44 24.58
CA ASN A 575 -23.76 -102.72 23.34
C ASN A 575 -24.49 -101.41 23.61
N THR A 576 -25.48 -101.43 24.50
CA THR A 576 -26.24 -100.24 24.88
C THR A 576 -25.35 -99.21 25.58
N GLN A 577 -24.51 -99.65 26.52
CA GLN A 577 -23.55 -98.76 27.19
C GLN A 577 -22.56 -98.17 26.20
N THR A 578 -22.12 -98.95 25.20
CA THR A 578 -21.27 -98.43 24.13
C THR A 578 -21.97 -97.33 23.35
N ILE A 579 -23.24 -97.50 22.98
CA ILE A 579 -24.03 -96.47 22.29
C ILE A 579 -24.17 -95.21 23.16
N VAL A 580 -24.51 -95.35 24.44
CA VAL A 580 -24.62 -94.21 25.37
C VAL A 580 -23.30 -93.47 25.48
N ASN A 581 -22.18 -94.18 25.64
CA ASN A 581 -20.85 -93.57 25.71
C ASN A 581 -20.47 -92.84 24.41
N GLN A 582 -20.80 -93.40 23.24
CA GLN A 582 -20.53 -92.76 21.94
C GLN A 582 -21.40 -91.53 21.72
N VAL A 583 -22.69 -91.58 22.08
CA VAL A 583 -23.59 -90.43 22.00
C VAL A 583 -23.16 -89.32 22.95
N ALA A 584 -22.69 -89.66 24.17
CA ALA A 584 -22.14 -88.70 25.10
C ALA A 584 -20.87 -88.02 24.55
N ALA A 585 -19.95 -88.78 23.94
CA ALA A 585 -18.77 -88.22 23.29
C ALA A 585 -19.12 -87.28 22.12
N LEU A 586 -20.09 -87.67 21.28
CA LEU A 586 -20.63 -86.83 20.21
C LEU A 586 -21.27 -85.55 20.73
N LYS A 587 -22.01 -85.62 21.84
CA LYS A 587 -22.60 -84.45 22.49
C LYS A 587 -21.53 -83.46 22.94
N THR A 588 -20.45 -83.95 23.56
CA THR A 588 -19.30 -83.11 23.96
C THR A 588 -18.64 -82.44 22.76
N LEU A 589 -18.38 -83.18 21.67
CA LEU A 589 -17.83 -82.65 20.43
C LEU A 589 -18.70 -81.53 19.82
N VAL A 590 -20.01 -81.74 19.81
CA VAL A 590 -20.97 -80.77 19.28
C VAL A 590 -21.08 -79.53 20.17
N ASP A 591 -20.97 -79.71 21.48
CA ASP A 591 -20.90 -78.60 22.45
C ASP A 591 -19.62 -77.77 22.27
N GLU A 592 -18.45 -78.41 22.17
CA GLU A 592 -17.18 -77.72 21.92
C GLU A 592 -17.17 -76.98 20.58
N PHE A 593 -17.76 -77.56 19.53
CA PHE A 593 -17.89 -76.91 18.22
C PHE A 593 -18.81 -75.67 18.26
N ARG A 594 -19.93 -75.76 18.97
CA ARG A 594 -20.82 -74.62 19.20
C ARG A 594 -20.11 -73.51 19.96
N ASP A 595 -19.37 -73.87 21.00
CA ASP A 595 -18.73 -72.90 21.89
C ASP A 595 -17.58 -72.20 21.17
N TYR A 596 -16.81 -72.89 20.32
CA TYR A 596 -15.85 -72.27 19.39
C TYR A 596 -16.51 -71.22 18.48
N ALA A 597 -17.69 -71.53 17.94
CA ALA A 597 -18.46 -70.62 17.09
C ALA A 597 -19.11 -69.45 17.87
N ARG A 598 -19.33 -69.61 19.18
CA ARG A 598 -20.04 -68.64 20.04
C ARG A 598 -19.18 -68.21 21.23
N LEU A 599 -17.95 -67.79 20.97
CA LEU A 599 -17.23 -66.99 21.97
C LEU A 599 -17.92 -65.62 22.08
N PRO A 600 -18.46 -65.24 23.26
CA PRO A 600 -18.92 -63.89 23.49
C PRO A 600 -17.73 -62.94 23.52
N ALA A 601 -17.93 -61.68 23.15
CA ALA A 601 -16.88 -60.68 23.22
C ALA A 601 -16.30 -60.59 24.63
N ALA A 602 -14.98 -60.71 24.77
CA ALA A 602 -14.28 -60.63 26.05
C ALA A 602 -14.59 -59.32 26.80
N GLN A 603 -15.02 -59.44 28.06
CA GLN A 603 -15.21 -58.28 28.94
C GLN A 603 -13.90 -58.00 29.69
N LEU A 604 -13.04 -57.19 29.09
CA LEU A 604 -11.70 -56.91 29.61
C LEU A 604 -11.76 -56.06 30.87
N GLN A 605 -11.44 -56.65 32.02
CA GLN A 605 -11.33 -55.97 33.32
C GLN A 605 -9.90 -56.11 33.89
N PRO A 606 -9.45 -55.20 34.77
CA PRO A 606 -8.17 -55.36 35.47
C PRO A 606 -8.16 -56.64 36.30
N LEU A 607 -7.38 -57.62 35.86
CA LEU A 607 -7.32 -58.97 36.42
C LEU A 607 -5.91 -59.29 36.89
N GLN A 608 -5.80 -59.86 38.09
CA GLN A 608 -4.55 -60.44 38.56
C GLN A 608 -4.46 -61.89 38.09
N VAL A 609 -3.63 -62.14 37.08
CA VAL A 609 -3.54 -63.45 36.42
C VAL A 609 -3.05 -64.54 37.37
N ASN A 610 -2.18 -64.19 38.32
CA ASN A 610 -1.68 -65.14 39.32
C ASN A 610 -2.81 -65.69 40.19
N GLU A 611 -3.72 -64.83 40.68
CA GLU A 611 -4.89 -65.26 41.47
C GLU A 611 -5.79 -66.21 40.65
N LEU A 612 -6.00 -65.88 39.37
CA LEU A 612 -6.76 -66.75 38.47
C LEU A 612 -6.08 -68.11 38.25
N LEU A 613 -4.76 -68.11 38.05
CA LEU A 613 -3.97 -69.34 37.89
C LEU A 613 -4.04 -70.20 39.16
N GLU A 614 -3.86 -69.61 40.32
CA GLU A 614 -3.99 -70.30 41.62
C GLU A 614 -5.37 -70.94 41.78
N ASP A 615 -6.44 -70.22 41.44
CA ASP A 615 -7.80 -70.76 41.51
C ASP A 615 -8.02 -71.94 40.56
N VAL A 616 -7.48 -71.89 39.35
CA VAL A 616 -7.55 -73.02 38.40
C VAL A 616 -6.74 -74.20 38.93
N LEU A 617 -5.53 -73.95 39.43
CA LEU A 617 -4.62 -74.98 39.92
C LEU A 617 -5.19 -75.71 41.15
N ARG A 618 -5.95 -75.04 42.02
CA ARG A 618 -6.66 -75.69 43.15
C ARG A 618 -7.61 -76.81 42.71
N LEU A 619 -8.27 -76.68 41.56
CA LEU A 619 -9.18 -77.70 41.04
C LEU A 619 -8.43 -78.96 40.57
N TYR A 620 -7.18 -78.81 40.14
CA TYR A 620 -6.34 -79.91 39.68
C TYR A 620 -5.51 -80.56 40.80
N ALA A 621 -5.27 -79.85 41.90
CA ALA A 621 -4.54 -80.38 43.07
C ALA A 621 -5.31 -81.49 43.83
N ALA A 622 -6.63 -81.58 43.67
CA ALA A 622 -7.48 -82.53 44.41
C ALA A 622 -7.69 -83.90 43.72
N GLY A 623 -7.24 -84.06 42.47
CA GLY A 623 -7.74 -85.12 41.59
C GLY A 623 -6.80 -86.28 41.25
N ASP A 624 -5.46 -86.09 41.25
CA ASP A 624 -4.54 -87.13 40.76
C ASP A 624 -3.13 -87.03 41.39
N PRO A 625 -2.64 -88.06 42.13
CA PRO A 625 -1.30 -88.08 42.73
C PRO A 625 -0.15 -88.21 41.72
N GLN A 626 -0.39 -88.53 40.44
CA GLN A 626 0.68 -88.83 39.48
C GLN A 626 1.21 -87.63 38.68
N ALA A 627 0.51 -86.48 38.66
CA ALA A 627 0.99 -85.28 37.99
C ALA A 627 1.36 -84.20 39.02
N ALA A 628 2.62 -84.19 39.47
CA ALA A 628 3.12 -83.11 40.33
C ALA A 628 3.16 -81.80 39.52
N ILE A 629 2.26 -80.86 39.80
CA ILE A 629 2.26 -79.53 39.18
C ILE A 629 3.21 -78.62 39.96
N GLN A 630 4.26 -78.11 39.31
CA GLN A 630 5.17 -77.13 39.86
C GLN A 630 4.76 -75.72 39.43
N VAL A 631 4.70 -74.81 40.40
CA VAL A 631 4.11 -73.48 40.20
C VAL A 631 5.15 -72.43 40.63
N ALA A 632 5.53 -71.57 39.69
CA ALA A 632 6.49 -70.48 39.90
C ALA A 632 5.89 -69.16 39.41
N LEU A 633 5.10 -68.50 40.27
CA LEU A 633 4.42 -67.25 39.94
C LEU A 633 5.19 -66.05 40.49
N ASP A 634 5.55 -65.11 39.62
CA ASP A 634 6.15 -63.83 40.01
C ASP A 634 5.18 -63.02 40.90
N PRO A 635 5.49 -62.77 42.19
CA PRO A 635 4.61 -62.01 43.08
C PRO A 635 4.42 -60.55 42.66
N ALA A 636 5.30 -60.01 41.81
CA ALA A 636 5.22 -58.66 41.25
C ALA A 636 4.61 -58.63 39.83
N ALA A 637 3.91 -59.69 39.41
CA ALA A 637 3.24 -59.75 38.11
C ALA A 637 2.22 -58.60 37.96
N PRO A 638 2.28 -57.83 36.86
CA PRO A 638 1.35 -56.72 36.64
C PRO A 638 -0.06 -57.23 36.33
N ARG A 639 -1.08 -56.47 36.76
CA ARG A 639 -2.48 -56.73 36.37
C ARG A 639 -2.60 -56.60 34.86
N VAL A 640 -3.35 -57.50 34.23
CA VAL A 640 -3.65 -57.45 32.79
C VAL A 640 -5.11 -57.07 32.56
N LEU A 641 -5.44 -56.51 31.41
CA LEU A 641 -6.84 -56.35 31.01
C LEU A 641 -7.33 -57.68 30.41
N GLY A 642 -8.20 -58.39 31.11
CA GLY A 642 -8.72 -59.68 30.65
C GLY A 642 -10.05 -60.09 31.26
N ASP A 643 -10.73 -61.02 30.58
CA ASP A 643 -11.95 -61.66 31.04
C ASP A 643 -11.59 -62.90 31.87
N ALA A 644 -11.91 -62.86 33.16
CA ALA A 644 -11.56 -63.92 34.10
C ALA A 644 -12.16 -65.28 33.70
N THR A 645 -13.35 -65.31 33.09
CA THR A 645 -14.03 -66.57 32.74
C THR A 645 -13.39 -67.19 31.51
N GLN A 646 -13.09 -66.39 30.49
CA GLN A 646 -12.47 -66.88 29.26
C GLN A 646 -11.01 -67.29 29.50
N LEU A 647 -10.24 -66.51 30.27
CA LEU A 647 -8.86 -66.88 30.62
C LEU A 647 -8.82 -68.13 31.52
N ARG A 648 -9.82 -68.33 32.39
CA ARG A 648 -9.97 -69.59 33.14
C ARG A 648 -10.08 -70.78 32.20
N GLN A 649 -10.88 -70.64 31.14
CA GLN A 649 -11.05 -71.67 30.10
C GLN A 649 -9.75 -71.92 29.33
N VAL A 650 -8.97 -70.86 29.03
CA VAL A 650 -7.64 -71.00 28.42
C VAL A 650 -6.73 -71.85 29.29
N PHE A 651 -6.54 -71.47 30.56
CA PHE A 651 -5.65 -72.19 31.46
C PHE A 651 -6.12 -73.61 31.74
N HIS A 652 -7.43 -73.82 31.90
CA HIS A 652 -8.02 -75.16 32.00
C HIS A 652 -7.69 -76.03 30.79
N ASN A 653 -7.87 -75.52 29.56
CA ASN A 653 -7.57 -76.26 28.34
C ASN A 653 -6.08 -76.58 28.20
N LEU A 654 -5.19 -75.64 28.55
CA LEU A 654 -3.75 -75.86 28.52
C LEU A 654 -3.31 -76.90 29.55
N LEU A 655 -3.80 -76.82 30.79
CA LEU A 655 -3.49 -77.78 31.85
C LEU A 655 -4.04 -79.17 31.55
N LYS A 656 -5.28 -79.26 31.05
CA LYS A 656 -5.87 -80.52 30.57
C LYS A 656 -5.04 -81.13 29.45
N ASN A 657 -4.62 -80.32 28.47
CA ASN A 657 -3.78 -80.79 27.37
C ASN A 657 -2.43 -81.32 27.86
N ALA A 658 -1.81 -80.65 28.85
CA ALA A 658 -0.57 -81.06 29.50
C ALA A 658 -0.71 -82.39 30.28
N GLN A 659 -1.77 -82.56 31.07
CA GLN A 659 -2.04 -83.82 31.80
C GLN A 659 -2.30 -85.01 30.86
N GLU A 660 -3.07 -84.80 29.80
CA GLU A 660 -3.32 -85.83 28.79
C GLU A 660 -2.04 -86.22 28.04
N ALA A 661 -1.10 -85.27 27.84
CA ALA A 661 0.19 -85.55 27.22
C ALA A 661 1.05 -86.48 28.09
N HIS A 662 1.01 -86.36 29.42
CA HIS A 662 1.67 -87.27 30.36
C HIS A 662 1.06 -88.68 30.37
N THR A 663 -0.27 -88.78 30.31
CA THR A 663 -0.98 -90.07 30.32
C THR A 663 -0.62 -90.96 29.13
N THR A 664 -0.14 -90.36 28.03
CA THR A 664 0.19 -91.06 26.78
C THR A 664 1.56 -91.76 26.83
N LEU A 665 2.39 -91.51 27.85
CA LEU A 665 3.77 -92.02 27.99
C LEU A 665 3.90 -93.37 28.72
N GLY A 666 2.83 -93.93 29.30
CA GLY A 666 2.88 -95.18 30.07
C GLY A 666 3.62 -95.04 31.42
N ALA A 667 4.08 -96.16 32.01
CA ALA A 667 4.63 -96.24 33.39
C ALA A 667 6.03 -95.62 33.61
N ALA A 668 6.47 -94.69 32.76
CA ALA A 668 7.69 -93.90 32.99
C ALA A 668 7.35 -92.68 33.88
N PRO A 669 8.23 -92.26 34.80
CA PRO A 669 7.98 -91.07 35.61
C PRO A 669 7.97 -89.84 34.70
N ALA A 670 6.78 -89.33 34.39
CA ALA A 670 6.62 -88.06 33.72
C ALA A 670 7.13 -86.95 34.65
N GLY A 671 7.97 -86.06 34.12
CA GLY A 671 8.40 -84.85 34.85
C GLY A 671 7.19 -83.95 35.19
N PRO A 672 7.34 -83.00 36.11
CA PRO A 672 6.24 -82.15 36.57
C PRO A 672 5.63 -81.30 35.44
N ILE A 673 4.37 -80.90 35.57
CA ILE A 673 3.81 -79.82 34.74
C ILE A 673 4.27 -78.50 35.35
N GLU A 674 4.97 -77.66 34.60
CA GLU A 674 5.47 -76.37 35.10
C GLU A 674 4.56 -75.23 34.63
N VAL A 675 4.05 -74.46 35.58
CA VAL A 675 3.32 -73.22 35.31
C VAL A 675 4.09 -72.06 35.88
N SER A 676 4.46 -71.10 35.04
CA SER A 676 5.19 -69.91 35.45
C SER A 676 4.57 -68.64 34.91
N SER A 677 4.72 -67.55 35.68
CA SER A 677 4.37 -66.21 35.26
C SER A 677 5.56 -65.29 35.52
N GLU A 678 5.99 -64.54 34.51
CA GLU A 678 7.16 -63.66 34.57
C GLU A 678 6.81 -62.29 33.97
N ARG A 679 7.22 -61.21 34.66
CA ARG A 679 7.19 -59.88 34.08
C ARG A 679 8.32 -59.70 33.08
N VAL A 680 7.99 -59.34 31.84
CA VAL A 680 8.95 -59.14 30.74
C VAL A 680 8.93 -57.68 30.28
N ALA A 681 10.08 -57.10 29.97
CA ALA A 681 10.18 -55.80 29.31
C ALA A 681 10.23 -55.99 27.79
N LEU A 682 9.35 -55.29 27.07
CA LEU A 682 9.36 -55.21 25.62
C LEU A 682 10.52 -54.32 25.14
N ALA A 683 10.90 -54.42 23.87
CA ALA A 683 12.01 -53.65 23.28
C ALA A 683 11.81 -52.13 23.33
N ASP A 684 10.56 -51.67 23.47
CA ASP A 684 10.17 -50.26 23.63
C ASP A 684 10.11 -49.82 25.12
N GLY A 685 10.56 -50.67 26.04
CA GLY A 685 10.58 -50.41 27.48
C GLY A 685 9.25 -50.66 28.20
N ARG A 686 8.19 -51.05 27.50
CA ARG A 686 6.89 -51.33 28.13
C ARG A 686 6.90 -52.65 28.90
N ALA A 687 6.29 -52.66 30.07
CA ALA A 687 6.07 -53.90 30.83
C ALA A 687 5.01 -54.78 30.16
N ALA A 688 5.23 -56.10 30.19
CA ALA A 688 4.31 -57.14 29.76
C ALA A 688 4.33 -58.30 30.77
N LEU A 689 3.30 -59.14 30.74
CA LEU A 689 3.25 -60.37 31.52
C LEU A 689 3.34 -61.56 30.58
N GLN A 690 4.32 -62.45 30.79
CA GLN A 690 4.41 -63.73 30.12
C GLN A 690 3.94 -64.84 31.07
N VAL A 691 3.01 -65.67 30.61
CA VAL A 691 2.61 -66.91 31.27
C VAL A 691 3.07 -68.09 30.44
N ARG A 692 3.72 -69.07 31.05
CA ARG A 692 4.23 -70.25 30.36
C ARG A 692 3.72 -71.52 31.04
N VAL A 693 3.21 -72.45 30.24
CA VAL A 693 2.84 -73.79 30.66
C VAL A 693 3.75 -74.77 29.91
N ARG A 694 4.50 -75.59 30.64
CA ARG A 694 5.36 -76.65 30.09
C ARG A 694 4.92 -78.00 30.60
N ASP A 695 4.91 -78.97 29.70
CA ASP A 695 4.76 -80.37 30.04
C ASP A 695 6.03 -81.14 29.66
N HIS A 696 6.18 -82.30 30.29
CA HIS A 696 7.21 -83.29 29.96
C HIS A 696 6.61 -84.46 29.15
N GLY A 697 5.69 -84.12 28.24
CA GLY A 697 4.99 -85.06 27.36
C GLY A 697 5.76 -85.39 26.07
N GLY A 698 5.07 -86.01 25.11
CA GLY A 698 5.67 -86.39 23.80
C GLY A 698 5.94 -85.23 22.82
N GLY A 699 5.59 -83.99 23.17
CA GLY A 699 5.78 -82.80 22.30
C GLY A 699 4.94 -82.82 21.00
N PHE A 700 5.20 -81.83 20.13
CA PHE A 700 4.59 -81.67 18.81
C PHE A 700 5.50 -82.21 17.70
N SER A 701 4.93 -82.88 16.69
CA SER A 701 5.65 -83.16 15.45
C SER A 701 5.75 -81.90 14.57
N PRO A 702 6.76 -81.75 13.69
CA PRO A 702 6.94 -80.54 12.87
C PRO A 702 5.72 -80.19 12.00
N GLY A 703 5.04 -81.20 11.45
CA GLY A 703 3.84 -80.99 10.64
C GLY A 703 2.60 -80.61 11.46
N MET A 704 2.53 -81.01 12.73
CA MET A 704 1.44 -80.62 13.63
C MET A 704 1.64 -79.21 14.17
N LEU A 705 2.89 -78.80 14.46
CA LEU A 705 3.21 -77.50 15.03
C LEU A 705 2.77 -76.35 14.10
N ALA A 706 2.95 -76.49 12.78
CA ALA A 706 2.50 -75.51 11.79
C ALA A 706 0.97 -75.36 11.70
N ARG A 707 0.22 -76.37 12.16
CA ARG A 707 -1.24 -76.46 12.05
C ARG A 707 -1.93 -76.59 13.41
N ALA A 708 -1.20 -76.34 14.51
CA ALA A 708 -1.67 -76.65 15.86
C ALA A 708 -2.90 -75.82 16.29
N PHE A 709 -3.08 -74.64 15.69
CA PHE A 709 -4.23 -73.77 15.91
C PHE A 709 -5.34 -73.93 14.86
N GLU A 710 -5.18 -74.82 13.88
CA GLU A 710 -6.25 -75.15 12.94
C GLU A 710 -7.30 -76.06 13.61
N PRO A 711 -8.60 -75.81 13.39
CA PRO A 711 -9.66 -76.68 13.90
C PRO A 711 -9.52 -78.14 13.44
N TYR A 712 -9.82 -79.08 14.34
CA TYR A 712 -9.84 -80.54 14.12
C TYR A 712 -8.48 -81.20 13.92
N VAL A 713 -7.38 -80.47 14.12
CA VAL A 713 -6.03 -81.04 14.13
C VAL A 713 -5.73 -81.63 15.52
N THR A 714 -5.55 -82.96 15.61
CA THR A 714 -5.26 -83.68 16.86
C THR A 714 -4.45 -84.95 16.59
N SER A 715 -3.51 -85.29 17.48
CA SER A 715 -2.82 -86.59 17.49
C SER A 715 -3.48 -87.64 18.39
N LYS A 716 -4.49 -87.26 19.18
CA LYS A 716 -5.08 -88.10 20.22
C LYS A 716 -6.29 -88.89 19.68
N PRO A 717 -6.43 -90.20 19.98
CA PRO A 717 -7.55 -91.04 19.49
C PRO A 717 -8.94 -90.59 19.93
N ARG A 718 -9.05 -89.88 21.06
CA ARG A 718 -10.30 -89.32 21.62
C ARG A 718 -10.30 -87.79 21.66
N GLY A 719 -9.32 -87.13 21.05
CA GLY A 719 -9.19 -85.68 21.06
C GLY A 719 -10.10 -85.01 20.02
N THR A 720 -10.64 -83.84 20.35
CA THR A 720 -11.58 -83.10 19.48
C THR A 720 -10.88 -82.18 18.49
N GLY A 721 -9.61 -81.82 18.77
CA GLY A 721 -8.83 -80.88 17.95
C GLY A 721 -9.34 -79.43 17.99
N LEU A 722 -10.23 -79.09 18.93
CA LEU A 722 -10.82 -77.74 19.05
C LEU A 722 -10.22 -76.92 20.21
N GLY A 723 -9.54 -77.55 21.17
CA GLY A 723 -9.03 -76.88 22.37
C GLY A 723 -8.03 -75.75 22.09
N LEU A 724 -6.98 -76.01 21.30
CA LEU A 724 -5.96 -75.00 20.95
C LEU A 724 -6.50 -73.88 20.04
N PRO A 725 -7.35 -74.15 19.03
CA PRO A 725 -8.05 -73.10 18.28
C PRO A 725 -8.89 -72.17 19.16
N ILE A 726 -9.60 -72.72 20.17
CA ILE A 726 -10.36 -71.91 21.14
C ILE A 726 -9.41 -71.04 21.96
N VAL A 727 -8.30 -71.61 22.46
CA VAL A 727 -7.27 -70.86 23.18
C VAL A 727 -6.75 -69.69 22.33
N ARG A 728 -6.41 -69.94 21.06
CA ARG A 728 -5.93 -68.91 20.14
C ARG A 728 -6.94 -67.77 19.99
N LYS A 729 -8.21 -68.11 19.76
CA LYS A 729 -9.29 -67.13 19.60
C LYS A 729 -9.49 -66.28 20.86
N ILE A 730 -9.49 -66.88 22.05
CA ILE A 730 -9.58 -66.13 23.32
C ILE A 730 -8.40 -65.17 23.45
N ILE A 731 -7.17 -65.64 23.22
CA ILE A 731 -5.98 -64.83 23.36
C ILE A 731 -5.94 -63.66 22.36
N ASP A 732 -6.37 -63.89 21.13
CA ASP A 732 -6.50 -62.84 20.12
C ASP A 732 -7.56 -61.78 20.52
N GLU A 733 -8.72 -62.19 21.08
CA GLU A 733 -9.73 -61.25 21.63
C GLU A 733 -9.19 -60.40 22.79
N HIS A 734 -8.26 -60.95 23.56
CA HIS A 734 -7.58 -60.24 24.65
C HIS A 734 -6.43 -59.33 24.16
N GLY A 735 -6.13 -59.34 22.86
CA GLY A 735 -4.99 -58.62 22.28
C GLY A 735 -3.64 -59.08 22.85
N ALA A 736 -3.57 -60.33 23.30
CA ALA A 736 -2.36 -60.98 23.77
C ALA A 736 -1.79 -61.88 22.67
N ARG A 737 -0.51 -62.26 22.77
CA ARG A 737 0.15 -63.12 21.79
C ARG A 737 0.33 -64.51 22.39
N ILE A 738 -0.03 -65.55 21.66
CA ILE A 738 0.27 -66.94 22.04
C ILE A 738 1.31 -67.53 21.09
N ASP A 739 2.24 -68.28 21.66
CA ASP A 739 3.27 -69.05 20.98
C ASP A 739 3.26 -70.50 21.48
N ILE A 740 3.56 -71.44 20.59
CA ILE A 740 3.56 -72.87 20.88
C ILE A 740 4.81 -73.50 20.27
N GLY A 741 5.48 -74.33 21.06
CA GLY A 741 6.72 -74.96 20.63
C GLY A 741 7.03 -76.22 21.41
N ASN A 742 8.10 -76.89 21.00
CA ASN A 742 8.76 -77.89 21.83
C ASN A 742 9.86 -77.21 22.64
N TRP A 743 10.14 -77.73 23.82
CA TRP A 743 11.30 -77.31 24.60
C TRP A 743 12.27 -78.49 24.76
N HIS A 744 13.55 -78.14 24.83
CA HIS A 744 14.66 -79.08 24.71
C HIS A 744 15.56 -78.99 25.96
N ASP A 745 16.26 -80.08 26.28
CA ASP A 745 17.35 -80.09 27.25
C ASP A 745 18.62 -79.41 26.70
N GLU A 746 19.65 -79.26 27.55
CA GLU A 746 20.94 -78.69 27.18
C GLU A 746 21.67 -79.47 26.06
N SER A 747 21.27 -80.73 25.81
CA SER A 747 21.75 -81.60 24.73
C SER A 747 20.87 -81.61 23.48
N GLY A 748 19.79 -80.80 23.42
CA GLY A 748 18.90 -80.66 22.26
C GLY A 748 17.79 -81.71 22.15
N ILE A 749 17.63 -82.59 23.15
CA ILE A 749 16.57 -83.61 23.16
C ILE A 749 15.26 -82.95 23.58
N THR A 750 14.18 -83.19 22.83
CA THR A 750 12.84 -82.69 23.17
C THR A 750 12.36 -83.28 24.49
N LEU A 751 12.17 -82.43 25.50
CA LEU A 751 11.65 -82.83 26.82
C LEU A 751 10.13 -82.77 26.88
N GLY A 752 9.49 -81.93 26.06
CA GLY A 752 8.03 -81.90 25.90
C GLY A 752 7.53 -80.65 25.18
N ALA A 753 6.26 -80.31 25.39
CA ALA A 753 5.62 -79.16 24.78
C ALA A 753 5.63 -77.93 25.71
N GLN A 754 5.70 -76.74 25.10
CA GLN A 754 5.57 -75.46 25.79
C GLN A 754 4.57 -74.56 25.08
N VAL A 755 3.74 -73.88 25.87
CA VAL A 755 2.84 -72.82 25.41
C VAL A 755 3.15 -71.56 26.20
N ALA A 756 3.40 -70.46 25.49
CA ALA A 756 3.68 -69.16 26.09
C ALA A 756 2.63 -68.12 25.66
N ILE A 757 2.05 -67.42 26.61
CA ILE A 757 1.09 -66.33 26.38
C ILE A 757 1.71 -65.03 26.88
N LEU A 758 1.73 -64.01 26.03
CA LEU A 758 2.27 -62.68 26.31
C LEU A 758 1.14 -61.65 26.31
N PHE A 759 0.85 -61.09 27.48
CA PHE A 759 -0.10 -60.00 27.66
C PHE A 759 0.61 -58.64 27.58
N THR A 760 0.24 -57.83 26.58
CA THR A 760 0.85 -56.51 26.32
C THR A 760 -0.07 -55.34 26.69
N LYS A 761 -1.36 -55.62 26.93
CA LYS A 761 -2.38 -54.65 27.35
C LYS A 761 -2.54 -54.66 28.87
N LEU A 762 -1.83 -53.74 29.52
CA LEU A 762 -1.95 -53.47 30.94
C LEU A 762 -2.93 -52.29 31.18
N PRO A 763 -3.67 -52.25 32.31
CA PRO A 763 -4.51 -51.12 32.66
C PRO A 763 -3.66 -49.86 32.88
N LYS A 764 -4.17 -48.69 32.42
CA LYS A 764 -3.47 -47.39 32.47
C LYS A 764 -3.44 -46.72 33.87
N THR A 765 -4.04 -47.35 34.88
CA THR A 765 -4.29 -46.72 36.20
C THR A 765 -3.08 -46.85 37.13
N MET A 766 -3.03 -46.01 38.19
CA MET A 766 -1.95 -45.87 39.20
C MET A 766 -1.43 -47.16 39.88
N GLU A 767 -2.04 -48.32 39.61
CA GLU A 767 -1.68 -49.62 40.19
C GLU A 767 -0.56 -50.35 39.43
N ASN A 768 -0.04 -49.79 38.32
CA ASN A 768 1.12 -50.32 37.61
C ASN A 768 2.25 -49.27 37.60
N PRO A 769 3.21 -49.32 38.55
CA PRO A 769 4.16 -48.23 38.78
C PRO A 769 5.14 -47.96 37.61
N ALA A 770 5.20 -48.84 36.60
CA ALA A 770 6.16 -48.73 35.50
C ALA A 770 5.68 -47.95 34.26
N MET A 771 4.39 -47.64 34.13
CA MET A 771 3.91 -46.89 32.95
C MET A 771 4.03 -45.36 33.09
N LEU A 772 4.30 -44.85 34.29
CA LEU A 772 4.36 -43.42 34.56
C LEU A 772 5.67 -42.76 34.08
N GLU A 773 6.74 -43.50 33.79
CA GLU A 773 8.04 -42.91 33.43
C GLU A 773 8.18 -42.50 31.95
N VAL A 774 7.31 -42.94 31.04
CA VAL A 774 7.50 -42.69 29.59
C VAL A 774 6.67 -41.49 29.08
N GLY A 775 5.69 -41.00 29.83
CA GLY A 775 4.72 -40.00 29.36
C GLY A 775 5.09 -38.53 29.55
N ASP A 776 6.19 -38.22 30.26
CA ASP A 776 6.42 -36.86 30.80
C ASP A 776 7.59 -36.08 30.15
N ARG A 777 8.12 -36.55 29.00
CA ARG A 777 9.23 -35.86 28.30
C ARG A 777 8.83 -34.97 27.11
N ASP A 778 7.57 -35.00 26.66
CA ASP A 778 7.15 -34.28 25.44
C ASP A 778 6.25 -33.04 25.68
N ARG A 779 6.30 -32.43 26.88
CA ARG A 779 5.45 -31.26 27.21
C ARG A 779 6.17 -29.94 27.45
N ASP A 780 7.48 -29.86 27.23
CA ASP A 780 8.23 -28.61 27.40
C ASP A 780 9.03 -28.28 26.14
N HIS A 781 8.34 -27.76 25.11
CA HIS A 781 8.87 -26.79 24.14
C HIS A 781 7.69 -26.12 23.41
N GLY A 782 7.19 -25.04 24.02
CA GLY A 782 6.35 -24.01 23.39
C GLY A 782 7.11 -22.71 23.28
#